data_AF-A0AA96WN35-F1
#
_entry.id   AF-A0AA96WN35-F1
#
_cell.length_a   1.000
_cell.length_b   1.000
_cell.length_c   1.000
_cell.angle_alpha   90.00
_cell.angle_beta   90.00
_cell.angle_gamma   90.00
#
_symmetry.space_group_name_H-M   'P 1'
#
loop_
_entity.id
_entity.type
_entity.pdbx_description
1 polymer ?
#
loop_
_entity_poly.entity_id
_entity_poly.type
_entity_poly.pdbx_seq_one_letter_code
_entity_poly.pdbx_strand_id
1 'polypeptide(L)'
;MDESDKLAEKIGIVVQGGQVTIHTVNLGQAEATPLPEPKPAELPDCPYRGLFAFHEEHVEFFFGRDVFTQGLVQAVQTKSLVAVVGASGSGKSSLVFAGLLPNLLEQGGWCIFKLRPGFPDSRPFHNLTSALLPLSAVPNLDPLILLNQRAKDLQEGTLSLRDVVAEILRQAPKGTERVLLVVDQFEELYTLSNQDDRERFVDLLLAGVKDAPCKVVLTLRADFCGQAYAYRPLVDALQDADLKLGSMNQAELQAAIEKPAEKMGVKLEAGLTERILEDVGKEPGNLPLLEFALTRLWDKQQNRELTHESYSEIGGVKQALADHAEAIYSKLTEPEQKQAQQIFVQLVQLGEGTADTRRLVTRAEISDDCWQLITGKGGLADCRLVVTGRNDQTNEETVEVVHEALIREWRTLRQWIDTDRKELLQKNEIEAQAKRWAEKKSKDYLLQGKRLQEARVFQKEQADHLKLSNQAQEFIQKSRRNTRTNQLKLASLLLIPIMIVYAAVVPQLRQQKYIRAWETVKAKDAGTREALEILTEGCQEKEIILGTVLFGDCADLSSTDLSGTDLFDADLSYVNFDSTDLSRADLKFADLSGAYLLGADLKFADLLGADLYGTTLSGATLSCLIQQCTDFRGAEGLTPEQVKSAKNWEQAVYDSAFCQQVGLKDCKTKQVVEK
;
A
#
# COMPACT_ATOMS: atom_id res chain seq x y z
N MET A 1 9.31 45.55 -82.82
CA MET A 1 10.67 45.10 -82.46
C MET A 1 10.46 43.87 -81.61
N ASP A 2 10.77 42.72 -82.21
CA ASP A 2 10.30 41.39 -81.83
C ASP A 2 11.30 40.72 -80.87
N GLU A 3 10.84 39.78 -80.04
CA GLU A 3 11.65 39.11 -78.99
C GLU A 3 12.86 38.33 -79.54
N SER A 4 12.93 38.10 -80.85
CA SER A 4 14.06 37.48 -81.54
C SER A 4 15.36 38.28 -81.42
N ASP A 5 15.30 39.61 -81.34
CA ASP A 5 16.51 40.46 -81.32
C ASP A 5 17.25 40.40 -79.98
N LYS A 6 16.56 40.08 -78.88
CA LYS A 6 17.17 39.96 -77.54
C LYS A 6 17.90 38.63 -77.33
N LEU A 7 17.56 37.58 -78.08
CA LEU A 7 18.25 36.30 -77.99
C LEU A 7 19.58 36.30 -78.75
N ALA A 8 19.67 37.04 -79.87
CA ALA A 8 20.86 37.09 -80.72
C ALA A 8 22.09 37.70 -80.01
N GLU A 9 21.88 38.70 -79.15
CA GLU A 9 22.96 39.38 -78.42
C GLU A 9 23.61 38.50 -77.34
N LYS A 10 22.88 37.49 -76.82
CA LYS A 10 23.39 36.56 -75.79
C LYS A 10 24.25 35.41 -76.33
N ILE A 11 24.25 35.18 -77.65
CA ILE A 11 24.96 34.07 -78.30
C ILE A 11 26.08 34.60 -79.23
N GLY A 12 26.39 35.90 -79.19
CA GLY A 12 27.51 36.48 -79.93
C GLY A 12 27.31 36.51 -81.45
N ILE A 13 26.07 36.71 -81.91
CA ILE A 13 25.71 36.82 -83.33
C ILE A 13 25.05 38.19 -83.56
N VAL A 14 25.71 39.06 -84.33
CA VAL A 14 25.17 40.36 -84.74
C VAL A 14 24.83 40.29 -86.23
N VAL A 15 23.60 40.66 -86.58
CA VAL A 15 23.12 40.73 -87.97
C VAL A 15 22.90 42.20 -88.34
N GLN A 16 23.75 42.76 -89.20
CA GLN A 16 23.52 44.08 -89.82
C GLN A 16 23.63 43.94 -91.34
N GLY A 17 22.60 44.42 -92.05
CA GLY A 17 22.69 44.65 -93.50
C GLY A 17 22.94 43.42 -94.37
N GLY A 18 22.48 42.23 -93.95
CA GLY A 18 22.54 41.02 -94.79
C GLY A 18 23.84 40.19 -94.70
N GLN A 19 24.71 40.47 -93.73
CA GLN A 19 25.85 39.59 -93.39
C GLN A 19 25.81 39.19 -91.90
N VAL A 20 26.07 37.91 -91.62
CA VAL A 20 26.12 37.33 -90.25
C VAL A 20 27.58 37.02 -89.92
N THR A 21 28.09 37.59 -88.82
CA THR A 21 29.43 37.32 -88.30
C THR A 21 29.31 36.61 -86.95
N ILE A 22 29.94 35.43 -86.81
CA ILE A 22 29.93 34.62 -85.58
C ILE A 22 31.29 34.78 -84.89
N HIS A 23 31.31 35.25 -83.64
CA HIS A 23 32.53 35.26 -82.82
C HIS A 23 32.64 33.99 -81.98
N THR A 24 33.60 33.12 -82.30
CA THR A 24 33.87 31.90 -81.52
C THR A 24 34.51 32.25 -80.18
N VAL A 25 33.76 32.12 -79.08
CA VAL A 25 34.31 32.20 -77.71
C VAL A 25 34.80 30.81 -77.31
N ASN A 26 36.10 30.71 -77.04
CA ASN A 26 36.78 29.48 -76.63
C ASN A 26 36.60 29.31 -75.12
N LEU A 27 35.75 28.38 -74.67
CA LEU A 27 35.62 28.01 -73.26
C LEU A 27 36.40 26.72 -73.00
N GLY A 28 37.48 26.86 -72.23
CA GLY A 28 38.39 25.78 -71.85
C GLY A 28 37.73 24.70 -71.00
N GLN A 29 38.34 23.51 -71.10
CA GLN A 29 38.16 22.27 -70.33
C GLN A 29 37.26 22.37 -69.08
N ALA A 30 36.05 21.80 -69.16
CA ALA A 30 35.22 21.46 -68.01
C ALA A 30 35.24 19.94 -67.80
N GLU A 31 35.63 19.53 -66.60
CA GLU A 31 35.57 18.15 -66.11
C GLU A 31 34.15 17.60 -66.23
N ALA A 32 34.03 16.33 -66.63
CA ALA A 32 32.76 15.63 -66.68
C ALA A 32 32.14 15.58 -65.27
N THR A 33 31.01 16.27 -65.10
CA THR A 33 30.20 16.18 -63.89
C THR A 33 29.68 14.74 -63.77
N PRO A 34 29.84 14.04 -62.64
CA PRO A 34 29.19 12.75 -62.44
C PRO A 34 27.67 12.95 -62.61
N LEU A 35 27.02 12.04 -63.32
CA LEU A 35 25.56 11.96 -63.30
C LEU A 35 25.11 11.96 -61.84
N PRO A 36 24.07 12.75 -61.44
CA PRO A 36 23.59 12.71 -60.07
C PRO A 36 23.25 11.28 -59.72
N GLU A 37 23.82 10.78 -58.62
CA GLU A 37 23.45 9.48 -58.07
C GLU A 37 21.92 9.43 -57.97
N PRO A 38 21.27 8.32 -58.40
CA PRO A 38 19.84 8.19 -58.24
C PRO A 38 19.54 8.40 -56.75
N LYS A 39 18.67 9.39 -56.45
CA LYS A 39 18.18 9.59 -55.08
C LYS A 39 17.79 8.22 -54.52
N PRO A 40 18.24 7.83 -53.31
CA PRO A 40 17.81 6.58 -52.71
C PRO A 40 16.28 6.54 -52.78
N ALA A 41 15.75 5.50 -53.42
CA ALA A 41 14.32 5.34 -53.57
C ALA A 41 13.70 5.42 -52.17
N GLU A 42 12.74 6.33 -51.96
CA GLU A 42 12.05 6.43 -50.69
C GLU A 42 11.50 5.05 -50.30
N LEU A 43 11.79 4.64 -49.06
CA LEU A 43 11.34 3.36 -48.53
C LEU A 43 9.81 3.35 -48.51
N PRO A 44 9.16 2.27 -48.98
CA PRO A 44 7.72 2.15 -48.88
C PRO A 44 7.27 2.12 -47.41
N ASP A 45 6.08 2.66 -47.14
CA ASP A 45 5.45 2.59 -45.82
C ASP A 45 5.38 1.13 -45.32
N CYS A 46 5.60 0.92 -44.03
CA CYS A 46 5.61 -0.42 -43.45
C CYS A 46 4.19 -1.02 -43.45
N PRO A 47 3.98 -2.20 -44.10
CA PRO A 47 2.66 -2.81 -44.17
C PRO A 47 2.30 -3.57 -42.88
N TYR A 48 3.30 -3.89 -42.04
CA TYR A 48 3.13 -4.61 -40.77
C TYR A 48 2.82 -3.65 -39.63
N ARG A 49 2.03 -4.13 -38.66
CA ARG A 49 1.47 -3.28 -37.59
C ARG A 49 2.14 -3.47 -36.24
N GLY A 50 3.13 -4.35 -36.14
CA GLY A 50 3.82 -4.61 -34.88
C GLY A 50 2.86 -5.11 -33.80
N LEU A 51 2.76 -4.38 -32.70
CA LEU A 51 1.90 -4.74 -31.57
C LEU A 51 0.48 -4.13 -31.67
N PHE A 52 0.15 -3.48 -32.79
CA PHE A 52 -1.17 -2.91 -33.03
C PHE A 52 -2.09 -3.87 -33.78
N ALA A 53 -3.39 -3.77 -33.53
CA ALA A 53 -4.39 -4.44 -34.35
C ALA A 53 -4.46 -3.79 -35.75
N PHE A 54 -4.84 -4.59 -36.74
CA PHE A 54 -5.24 -4.05 -38.04
C PHE A 54 -6.62 -3.41 -37.91
N HIS A 55 -6.82 -2.31 -38.64
CA HIS A 55 -8.07 -1.53 -38.69
C HIS A 55 -8.51 -1.37 -40.15
N GLU A 56 -9.65 -0.71 -40.39
CA GLU A 56 -10.25 -0.60 -41.74
C GLU A 56 -9.28 0.00 -42.78
N GLU A 57 -8.49 0.99 -42.37
CA GLU A 57 -7.47 1.64 -43.20
C GLU A 57 -6.32 0.70 -43.62
N HIS A 58 -6.19 -0.45 -42.96
CA HIS A 58 -5.14 -1.45 -43.21
C HIS A 58 -5.65 -2.69 -43.95
N VAL A 59 -6.89 -2.69 -44.45
CA VAL A 59 -7.52 -3.83 -45.14
C VAL A 59 -6.63 -4.39 -46.25
N GLU A 60 -5.92 -3.51 -46.94
CA GLU A 60 -5.04 -3.82 -48.05
C GLU A 60 -3.84 -4.72 -47.70
N PHE A 61 -3.49 -4.79 -46.42
CA PHE A 61 -2.36 -5.55 -45.88
C PHE A 61 -2.81 -6.68 -44.94
N PHE A 62 -4.13 -6.86 -44.75
CA PHE A 62 -4.67 -7.89 -43.87
C PHE A 62 -4.87 -9.22 -44.61
N PHE A 63 -3.92 -10.15 -44.48
CA PHE A 63 -3.93 -11.43 -45.17
C PHE A 63 -3.94 -12.65 -44.24
N GLY A 64 -4.27 -13.82 -44.79
CA GLY A 64 -4.20 -15.10 -44.07
C GLY A 64 -5.42 -15.40 -43.20
N ARG A 65 -6.44 -14.55 -43.19
CA ARG A 65 -7.70 -14.77 -42.46
C ARG A 65 -8.93 -14.79 -43.36
N ASP A 66 -8.74 -14.99 -44.66
CA ASP A 66 -9.81 -14.91 -45.68
C ASP A 66 -11.02 -15.81 -45.36
N VAL A 67 -10.77 -17.08 -44.99
CA VAL A 67 -11.82 -18.05 -44.67
C VAL A 67 -12.62 -17.63 -43.43
N PHE A 68 -11.93 -17.17 -42.37
CA PHE A 68 -12.57 -16.70 -41.15
C PHE A 68 -13.34 -15.39 -41.38
N THR A 69 -12.81 -14.48 -42.20
CA THR A 69 -13.49 -13.25 -42.58
C THR A 69 -14.80 -13.55 -43.30
N GLN A 70 -14.78 -14.44 -44.29
CA GLN A 70 -16.00 -14.84 -45.02
C GLN A 70 -17.02 -15.51 -44.09
N GLY A 71 -16.57 -16.42 -43.23
CA GLY A 71 -17.44 -17.06 -42.23
C GLY A 71 -18.07 -16.05 -41.27
N LEU A 72 -17.30 -15.06 -40.82
CA LEU A 72 -17.80 -13.99 -39.95
C LEU A 72 -18.80 -13.07 -40.67
N VAL A 73 -18.53 -12.67 -41.91
CA VAL A 73 -19.47 -11.90 -42.73
C VAL A 73 -20.78 -12.66 -42.89
N GLN A 74 -20.74 -13.95 -43.22
CA GLN A 74 -21.94 -14.80 -43.37
C GLN A 74 -22.71 -14.94 -42.05
N ALA A 75 -22.00 -15.14 -40.93
CA ALA A 75 -22.63 -15.21 -39.60
C ALA A 75 -23.34 -13.89 -39.26
N VAL A 76 -22.69 -12.74 -39.50
CA VAL A 76 -23.29 -11.42 -39.25
C VAL A 76 -24.47 -11.14 -40.18
N GLN A 77 -24.50 -11.69 -41.40
CA GLN A 77 -25.68 -11.57 -42.27
C GLN A 77 -26.86 -12.39 -41.75
N THR A 78 -26.62 -13.57 -41.18
CA THR A 78 -27.68 -14.55 -40.82
C THR A 78 -28.15 -14.45 -39.36
N LYS A 79 -27.27 -14.08 -38.43
CA LYS A 79 -27.54 -13.99 -36.99
C LYS A 79 -27.60 -12.54 -36.55
N SER A 80 -28.30 -12.25 -35.45
CA SER A 80 -28.39 -10.90 -34.87
C SER A 80 -27.33 -10.65 -33.79
N LEU A 81 -26.80 -11.72 -33.20
CA LEU A 81 -25.66 -11.70 -32.29
C LEU A 81 -24.61 -12.69 -32.79
N VAL A 82 -23.33 -12.28 -32.83
CA VAL A 82 -22.20 -13.14 -33.20
C VAL A 82 -21.03 -12.90 -32.24
N ALA A 83 -20.42 -13.97 -31.76
CA ALA A 83 -19.20 -13.92 -30.95
C ALA A 83 -17.98 -14.40 -31.73
N VAL A 84 -16.89 -13.63 -31.70
CA VAL A 84 -15.55 -14.08 -32.14
C VAL A 84 -14.75 -14.46 -30.92
N VAL A 85 -14.55 -15.77 -30.73
CA VAL A 85 -13.93 -16.34 -29.53
C VAL A 85 -12.52 -16.84 -29.84
N GLY A 86 -11.53 -16.48 -29.02
CA GLY A 86 -10.15 -16.96 -29.24
C GLY A 86 -9.16 -16.52 -28.18
N ALA A 87 -7.98 -17.15 -28.16
CA ALA A 87 -6.89 -16.84 -27.23
C ALA A 87 -6.44 -15.36 -27.32
N SER A 88 -5.71 -14.88 -26.30
CA SER A 88 -5.09 -13.55 -26.38
C SER A 88 -4.12 -13.48 -27.56
N GLY A 89 -4.09 -12.34 -28.26
CA GLY A 89 -3.22 -12.18 -29.44
C GLY A 89 -3.59 -13.02 -30.67
N SER A 90 -4.73 -13.73 -30.72
CA SER A 90 -5.11 -14.54 -31.89
C SER A 90 -5.56 -13.74 -33.13
N GLY A 91 -5.65 -12.41 -33.01
CA GLY A 91 -6.10 -11.51 -34.07
C GLY A 91 -7.61 -11.23 -34.10
N LYS A 92 -8.36 -11.43 -33.00
CA LYS A 92 -9.82 -11.18 -32.94
C LYS A 92 -10.20 -9.76 -33.37
N SER A 93 -9.57 -8.75 -32.77
CA SER A 93 -9.83 -7.34 -33.08
C SER A 93 -9.47 -7.03 -34.53
N SER A 94 -8.32 -7.50 -35.02
CA SER A 94 -7.93 -7.37 -36.44
C SER A 94 -8.92 -8.02 -37.40
N LEU A 95 -9.41 -9.23 -37.07
CA LEU A 95 -10.41 -9.93 -37.88
C LEU A 95 -11.72 -9.15 -37.98
N VAL A 96 -12.15 -8.53 -36.89
CA VAL A 96 -13.35 -7.69 -36.91
C VAL A 96 -13.08 -6.40 -37.67
N PHE A 97 -12.06 -5.62 -37.30
CA PHE A 97 -11.87 -4.28 -37.84
C PHE A 97 -11.33 -4.27 -39.27
N ALA A 98 -10.38 -5.14 -39.64
CA ALA A 98 -9.81 -5.18 -40.99
C ALA A 98 -10.45 -6.27 -41.88
N GLY A 99 -11.04 -7.30 -41.29
CA GLY A 99 -11.77 -8.34 -42.03
C GLY A 99 -13.24 -7.99 -42.23
N LEU A 100 -14.02 -7.96 -41.14
CA LEU A 100 -15.48 -7.83 -41.21
C LEU A 100 -15.94 -6.44 -41.68
N LEU A 101 -15.47 -5.37 -41.06
CA LEU A 101 -16.04 -4.03 -41.28
C LEU A 101 -15.89 -3.54 -42.73
N PRO A 102 -14.72 -3.66 -43.39
CA PRO A 102 -14.58 -3.24 -44.78
C PRO A 102 -15.52 -4.00 -45.72
N ASN A 103 -15.66 -5.32 -45.53
CA ASN A 103 -16.57 -6.15 -46.33
C ASN A 103 -18.04 -5.72 -46.18
N LEU A 104 -18.47 -5.29 -44.99
CA LEU A 104 -19.83 -4.80 -44.77
C LEU A 104 -20.03 -3.37 -45.31
N LEU A 105 -19.02 -2.51 -45.19
CA LEU A 105 -19.06 -1.16 -45.75
C LEU A 105 -19.19 -1.19 -47.28
N GLU A 106 -18.47 -2.10 -47.95
CA GLU A 106 -18.59 -2.31 -49.41
C GLU A 106 -19.97 -2.80 -49.84
N GLN A 107 -20.61 -3.66 -49.04
CA GLN A 107 -21.99 -4.12 -49.30
C GLN A 107 -23.03 -3.00 -49.13
N GLY A 108 -22.72 -1.98 -48.34
CA GLY A 108 -23.63 -0.87 -48.04
C GLY A 108 -24.79 -1.25 -47.11
N GLY A 109 -25.56 -0.24 -46.68
CA GLY A 109 -26.75 -0.42 -45.85
C GLY A 109 -26.52 -0.50 -44.34
N TRP A 110 -25.27 -0.33 -43.88
CA TRP A 110 -24.89 -0.44 -42.48
C TRP A 110 -24.51 0.92 -41.88
N CYS A 111 -24.94 1.16 -40.63
CA CYS A 111 -24.35 2.16 -39.75
C CYS A 111 -23.57 1.43 -38.66
N ILE A 112 -22.25 1.63 -38.59
CA ILE A 112 -21.35 0.83 -37.76
C ILE A 112 -20.86 1.67 -36.58
N PHE A 113 -20.99 1.13 -35.37
CA PHE A 113 -20.47 1.70 -34.13
C PHE A 113 -19.53 0.73 -33.45
N LYS A 114 -18.48 1.26 -32.83
CA LYS A 114 -17.43 0.49 -32.16
C LYS A 114 -17.40 0.90 -30.70
N LEU A 115 -17.31 -0.08 -29.84
CA LEU A 115 -17.37 0.05 -28.39
C LEU A 115 -16.36 -0.92 -27.80
N ARG A 116 -15.62 -0.47 -26.80
CA ARG A 116 -14.88 -1.31 -25.86
C ARG A 116 -15.45 -1.02 -24.47
N PRO A 117 -16.11 -1.98 -23.80
CA PRO A 117 -16.85 -1.69 -22.56
C PRO A 117 -16.00 -1.00 -21.48
N GLY A 118 -14.73 -1.37 -21.38
CA GLY A 118 -13.78 -0.87 -20.40
C GLY A 118 -13.11 0.46 -20.69
N PHE A 119 -13.17 0.94 -21.92
CA PHE A 119 -12.36 2.08 -22.34
C PHE A 119 -13.24 3.29 -22.72
N PRO A 120 -12.90 4.51 -22.24
CA PRO A 120 -11.67 4.91 -21.55
C PRO A 120 -11.68 4.81 -20.02
N ASP A 121 -12.79 4.44 -19.39
CA ASP A 121 -13.02 4.68 -17.96
C ASP A 121 -13.84 3.60 -17.23
N SER A 122 -13.91 2.39 -17.76
CA SER A 122 -14.64 1.25 -17.18
C SER A 122 -16.13 1.48 -16.90
N ARG A 123 -16.76 2.44 -17.60
CA ARG A 123 -18.21 2.71 -17.51
C ARG A 123 -18.94 2.19 -18.75
N PRO A 124 -19.43 0.93 -18.78
CA PRO A 124 -19.91 0.28 -20.02
C PRO A 124 -21.11 1.01 -20.66
N PHE A 125 -22.09 1.46 -19.87
CA PHE A 125 -23.24 2.23 -20.37
C PHE A 125 -22.83 3.60 -20.92
N HIS A 126 -21.89 4.27 -20.25
CA HIS A 126 -21.33 5.54 -20.73
C HIS A 126 -20.59 5.35 -22.05
N ASN A 127 -19.78 4.30 -22.17
CA ASN A 127 -19.00 3.99 -23.37
C ASN A 127 -19.89 3.56 -24.54
N LEU A 128 -20.97 2.80 -24.26
CA LEU A 128 -22.00 2.50 -25.25
C LEU A 128 -22.70 3.77 -25.73
N THR A 129 -23.08 4.66 -24.82
CA THR A 129 -23.75 5.92 -25.16
C THR A 129 -22.83 6.83 -25.96
N SER A 130 -21.57 6.92 -25.56
CA SER A 130 -20.55 7.71 -26.28
C SER A 130 -20.29 7.15 -27.68
N ALA A 131 -20.34 5.84 -27.86
CA ALA A 131 -20.21 5.22 -29.17
C ALA A 131 -21.42 5.50 -30.06
N LEU A 132 -22.63 5.38 -29.51
CA LEU A 132 -23.89 5.50 -30.27
C LEU A 132 -24.35 6.95 -30.51
N LEU A 133 -23.79 7.93 -29.82
CA LEU A 133 -24.11 9.34 -30.00
C LEU A 133 -23.04 10.07 -30.81
N PRO A 134 -23.24 10.26 -32.13
CA PRO A 134 -22.65 11.42 -32.78
C PRO A 134 -23.46 12.64 -32.31
N LEU A 135 -22.93 13.40 -31.34
CA LEU A 135 -23.55 14.57 -30.71
C LEU A 135 -24.42 15.39 -31.68
N SER A 136 -25.71 15.07 -31.72
CA SER A 136 -26.71 15.92 -32.35
C SER A 136 -26.84 17.14 -31.44
N ALA A 137 -26.59 18.33 -32.00
CA ALA A 137 -26.69 19.59 -31.27
C ALA A 137 -28.11 19.78 -30.73
N VAL A 138 -28.37 19.30 -29.50
CA VAL A 138 -29.51 19.75 -28.72
C VAL A 138 -29.18 21.20 -28.33
N PRO A 139 -29.91 22.21 -28.83
CA PRO A 139 -29.62 23.58 -28.47
C PRO A 139 -29.82 23.74 -26.96
N ASN A 140 -28.81 24.29 -26.27
CA ASN A 140 -28.82 24.67 -24.84
C ASN A 140 -28.54 23.59 -23.79
N LEU A 141 -27.98 22.42 -24.13
CA LEU A 141 -27.48 21.45 -23.15
C LEU A 141 -25.99 21.18 -23.34
N ASP A 142 -25.25 21.09 -22.23
CA ASP A 142 -23.87 20.64 -22.25
C ASP A 142 -23.82 19.18 -22.76
N PRO A 143 -23.04 18.88 -23.83
CA PRO A 143 -22.84 17.54 -24.36
C PRO A 143 -22.53 16.48 -23.30
N LEU A 144 -21.75 16.82 -22.26
CA LEU A 144 -21.39 15.90 -21.19
C LEU A 144 -22.56 15.59 -20.27
N ILE A 145 -23.45 16.55 -20.02
CA ILE A 145 -24.65 16.33 -19.20
C ILE A 145 -25.59 15.39 -19.93
N LEU A 146 -25.82 15.61 -21.24
CA LEU A 146 -26.66 14.76 -22.06
C LEU A 146 -26.13 13.32 -22.13
N LEU A 147 -24.82 13.17 -22.32
CA LEU A 147 -24.14 11.86 -22.35
C LEU A 147 -24.36 11.09 -21.05
N ASN A 148 -24.08 11.72 -19.90
CA ASN A 148 -24.25 11.08 -18.59
C ASN A 148 -25.72 10.73 -18.31
N GLN A 149 -26.67 11.59 -18.69
CA GLN A 149 -28.09 11.33 -18.52
C GLN A 149 -28.55 10.13 -19.36
N ARG A 150 -28.24 10.11 -20.67
CA ARG A 150 -28.63 8.99 -21.55
C ARG A 150 -27.97 7.67 -21.14
N ALA A 151 -26.72 7.71 -20.67
CA ALA A 151 -26.04 6.53 -20.13
C ALA A 151 -26.78 5.97 -18.91
N LYS A 152 -27.20 6.85 -18.01
CA LYS A 152 -28.02 6.48 -16.85
C LYS A 152 -29.38 5.93 -17.27
N ASP A 153 -30.04 6.56 -18.25
CA ASP A 153 -31.34 6.10 -18.75
C ASP A 153 -31.27 4.70 -19.37
N LEU A 154 -30.18 4.38 -20.09
CA LEU A 154 -29.92 3.03 -20.60
C LEU A 154 -29.64 2.03 -19.47
N GLN A 155 -28.92 2.45 -18.43
CA GLN A 155 -28.58 1.61 -17.27
C GLN A 155 -29.82 1.30 -16.40
N GLU A 156 -30.73 2.27 -16.26
CA GLU A 156 -31.99 2.12 -15.51
C GLU A 156 -33.12 1.51 -16.37
N GLY A 157 -32.92 1.40 -17.68
CA GLY A 157 -33.88 0.84 -18.62
C GLY A 157 -35.04 1.78 -18.99
N THR A 158 -34.94 3.07 -18.67
CA THR A 158 -35.91 4.10 -19.08
C THR A 158 -35.77 4.48 -20.55
N LEU A 159 -34.57 4.28 -21.12
CA LEU A 159 -34.28 4.35 -22.55
C LEU A 159 -33.92 2.96 -23.08
N SER A 160 -34.55 2.52 -24.16
CA SER A 160 -34.22 1.23 -24.78
C SER A 160 -33.20 1.38 -25.92
N LEU A 161 -32.40 0.34 -26.16
CA LEU A 161 -31.48 0.33 -27.31
C LEU A 161 -32.25 0.40 -28.64
N ARG A 162 -33.49 -0.10 -28.69
CA ARG A 162 -34.37 0.02 -29.86
C ARG A 162 -34.68 1.47 -30.21
N ASP A 163 -34.98 2.30 -29.21
CA ASP A 163 -35.30 3.71 -29.42
C ASP A 163 -34.08 4.48 -29.96
N VAL A 164 -32.90 4.18 -29.41
CA VAL A 164 -31.62 4.75 -29.86
C VAL A 164 -31.31 4.32 -31.30
N VAL A 165 -31.46 3.04 -31.63
CA VAL A 165 -31.25 2.53 -33.01
C VAL A 165 -32.24 3.18 -33.98
N ALA A 166 -33.50 3.35 -33.58
CA ALA A 166 -34.49 4.03 -34.41
C ALA A 166 -34.15 5.51 -34.61
N GLU A 167 -33.59 6.19 -33.61
CA GLU A 167 -33.07 7.57 -33.74
C GLU A 167 -31.91 7.65 -34.72
N ILE A 168 -30.93 6.76 -34.60
CA ILE A 168 -29.77 6.68 -35.50
C ILE A 168 -30.22 6.48 -36.95
N LEU A 169 -31.10 5.51 -37.20
CA LEU A 169 -31.55 5.20 -38.56
C LEU A 169 -32.38 6.32 -39.19
N ARG A 170 -33.09 7.14 -38.39
CA ARG A 170 -33.78 8.34 -38.89
C ARG A 170 -32.80 9.42 -39.36
N GLN A 171 -31.62 9.49 -38.76
CA GLN A 171 -30.59 10.49 -39.09
C GLN A 171 -29.56 9.98 -40.11
N ALA A 172 -29.49 8.67 -40.31
CA ALA A 172 -28.53 8.04 -41.21
C ALA A 172 -28.81 8.38 -42.70
N PRO A 173 -27.79 8.32 -43.57
CA PRO A 173 -27.96 8.51 -45.01
C PRO A 173 -29.01 7.55 -45.61
N LYS A 174 -29.72 8.02 -46.65
CA LYS A 174 -30.69 7.21 -47.39
C LYS A 174 -30.03 5.92 -47.90
N GLY A 175 -30.69 4.79 -47.66
CA GLY A 175 -30.17 3.45 -47.98
C GLY A 175 -29.57 2.71 -46.78
N THR A 176 -29.44 3.37 -45.62
CA THR A 176 -29.06 2.70 -44.37
C THR A 176 -30.27 1.98 -43.79
N GLU A 177 -30.16 0.67 -43.57
CA GLU A 177 -31.28 -0.16 -43.12
C GLU A 177 -31.10 -0.70 -41.71
N ARG A 178 -29.85 -0.78 -41.24
CA ARG A 178 -29.49 -1.52 -40.03
C ARG A 178 -28.25 -0.95 -39.36
N VAL A 179 -28.16 -1.19 -38.05
CA VAL A 179 -27.02 -0.82 -37.21
C VAL A 179 -26.18 -2.06 -36.90
N LEU A 180 -24.87 -1.93 -36.95
CA LEU A 180 -23.92 -2.91 -36.41
C LEU A 180 -23.21 -2.29 -35.21
N LEU A 181 -23.30 -2.95 -34.06
CA LEU A 181 -22.54 -2.60 -32.87
C LEU A 181 -21.44 -3.63 -32.64
N VAL A 182 -20.20 -3.19 -32.73
CA VAL A 182 -19.01 -4.00 -32.43
C VAL A 182 -18.62 -3.75 -30.98
N VAL A 183 -18.63 -4.81 -30.17
CA VAL A 183 -18.20 -4.80 -28.76
C VAL A 183 -16.88 -5.56 -28.66
N ASP A 184 -15.77 -4.83 -28.78
CA ASP A 184 -14.44 -5.42 -28.69
C ASP A 184 -14.03 -5.60 -27.22
N GLN A 185 -13.29 -6.67 -26.93
CA GLN A 185 -12.82 -7.06 -25.60
C GLN A 185 -13.98 -7.23 -24.60
N PHE A 186 -14.96 -8.04 -24.96
CA PHE A 186 -16.15 -8.30 -24.13
C PHE A 186 -15.81 -8.91 -22.77
N GLU A 187 -14.66 -9.60 -22.64
CA GLU A 187 -14.13 -10.04 -21.35
C GLU A 187 -14.02 -8.91 -20.31
N GLU A 188 -13.90 -7.67 -20.77
CA GLU A 188 -13.85 -6.50 -19.89
C GLU A 188 -15.11 -6.32 -19.07
N LEU A 189 -16.27 -6.78 -19.50
CA LEU A 189 -17.44 -6.73 -18.61
C LEU A 189 -17.29 -7.64 -17.38
N TYR A 190 -16.46 -8.68 -17.47
CA TYR A 190 -16.25 -9.64 -16.39
C TYR A 190 -15.10 -9.25 -15.47
N THR A 191 -14.08 -8.59 -16.01
CA THR A 191 -12.99 -8.04 -15.22
C THR A 191 -13.34 -6.66 -14.68
N LEU A 192 -14.10 -5.87 -15.46
CA LEU A 192 -14.25 -4.44 -15.30
C LEU A 192 -15.56 -3.91 -14.71
N SER A 193 -16.58 -4.75 -14.63
CA SER A 193 -17.92 -4.33 -14.17
C SER A 193 -18.42 -5.23 -13.03
N ASN A 194 -19.24 -4.65 -12.16
CA ASN A 194 -19.96 -5.45 -11.17
C ASN A 194 -21.00 -6.35 -11.85
N GLN A 195 -21.46 -7.37 -11.12
CA GLN A 195 -22.39 -8.36 -11.69
C GLN A 195 -23.70 -7.74 -12.17
N ASP A 196 -24.30 -6.84 -11.40
CA ASP A 196 -25.59 -6.22 -11.73
C ASP A 196 -25.50 -5.39 -13.01
N ASP A 197 -24.48 -4.54 -13.13
CA ASP A 197 -24.25 -3.71 -14.31
C ASP A 197 -23.92 -4.55 -15.54
N ARG A 198 -23.13 -5.61 -15.37
CA ARG A 198 -22.82 -6.56 -16.44
C ARG A 198 -24.09 -7.21 -16.98
N GLU A 199 -24.93 -7.78 -16.11
CA GLU A 199 -26.15 -8.48 -16.52
C GLU A 199 -27.12 -7.51 -17.22
N ARG A 200 -27.33 -6.31 -16.66
CA ARG A 200 -28.14 -5.26 -17.30
C ARG A 200 -27.60 -4.84 -18.66
N PHE A 201 -26.27 -4.73 -18.79
CA PHE A 201 -25.64 -4.35 -20.05
C PHE A 201 -25.85 -5.44 -21.11
N VAL A 202 -25.67 -6.70 -20.73
CA VAL A 202 -25.93 -7.84 -21.62
C VAL A 202 -27.41 -7.87 -22.03
N ASP A 203 -28.33 -7.72 -21.09
CA ASP A 203 -29.77 -7.70 -21.36
C ASP A 203 -30.17 -6.55 -22.30
N LEU A 204 -29.57 -5.37 -22.13
CA LEU A 204 -29.76 -4.24 -23.03
C LEU A 204 -29.35 -4.58 -24.48
N LEU A 205 -28.20 -5.24 -24.66
CA LEU A 205 -27.74 -5.68 -25.98
C LEU A 205 -28.68 -6.74 -26.56
N LEU A 206 -29.08 -7.73 -25.76
CA LEU A 206 -29.97 -8.83 -26.16
C LEU A 206 -31.35 -8.31 -26.57
N ALA A 207 -31.92 -7.36 -25.83
CA ALA A 207 -33.16 -6.69 -26.20
C ALA A 207 -33.01 -5.92 -27.51
N GLY A 208 -31.90 -5.20 -27.69
CA GLY A 208 -31.62 -4.45 -28.92
C GLY A 208 -31.54 -5.33 -30.17
N VAL A 209 -30.85 -6.47 -30.11
CA VAL A 209 -30.75 -7.39 -31.26
C VAL A 209 -32.04 -8.15 -31.57
N LYS A 210 -32.98 -8.20 -30.62
CA LYS A 210 -34.29 -8.83 -30.79
C LYS A 210 -35.34 -7.88 -31.37
N ASP A 211 -35.37 -6.64 -30.87
CA ASP A 211 -36.47 -5.71 -31.12
C ASP A 211 -36.15 -4.56 -32.09
N ALA A 212 -34.90 -4.49 -32.58
CA ALA A 212 -34.43 -3.47 -33.50
C ALA A 212 -33.68 -4.08 -34.70
N PRO A 213 -33.56 -3.35 -35.83
CA PRO A 213 -32.65 -3.69 -36.93
C PRO A 213 -31.18 -3.44 -36.52
N CYS A 214 -30.76 -4.08 -35.43
CA CYS A 214 -29.46 -3.96 -34.80
C CYS A 214 -28.80 -5.34 -34.78
N LYS A 215 -27.53 -5.40 -35.14
CA LYS A 215 -26.70 -6.58 -34.98
C LYS A 215 -25.54 -6.28 -34.05
N VAL A 216 -25.15 -7.26 -33.26
CA VAL A 216 -24.03 -7.14 -32.33
C VAL A 216 -22.97 -8.18 -32.68
N VAL A 217 -21.73 -7.71 -32.81
CA VAL A 217 -20.54 -8.57 -32.91
C VAL A 217 -19.70 -8.32 -31.67
N LEU A 218 -19.38 -9.37 -30.94
CA LEU A 218 -18.56 -9.27 -29.74
C LEU A 218 -17.29 -10.11 -29.86
N THR A 219 -16.15 -9.57 -29.43
CA THR A 219 -14.91 -10.35 -29.33
C THR A 219 -14.74 -10.80 -27.89
N LEU A 220 -14.42 -12.08 -27.68
CA LEU A 220 -14.31 -12.66 -26.35
C LEU A 220 -13.07 -13.54 -26.25
N ARG A 221 -12.31 -13.38 -25.17
CA ARG A 221 -11.24 -14.33 -24.84
C ARG A 221 -11.76 -15.71 -24.45
N ALA A 222 -11.12 -16.75 -24.95
CA ALA A 222 -11.48 -18.15 -24.67
C ALA A 222 -11.55 -18.46 -23.16
N ASP A 223 -10.61 -17.93 -22.37
CA ASP A 223 -10.54 -18.14 -20.91
C ASP A 223 -11.75 -17.56 -20.15
N PHE A 224 -12.48 -16.62 -20.75
CA PHE A 224 -13.66 -15.98 -20.17
C PHE A 224 -14.98 -16.64 -20.60
N CYS A 225 -14.93 -17.64 -21.48
CA CYS A 225 -16.12 -18.35 -21.94
C CYS A 225 -16.89 -19.01 -20.78
N GLY A 226 -16.20 -19.56 -19.78
CA GLY A 226 -16.87 -20.15 -18.62
C GLY A 226 -17.73 -19.14 -17.84
N GLN A 227 -17.26 -17.90 -17.72
CA GLN A 227 -18.01 -16.82 -17.07
C GLN A 227 -19.14 -16.32 -17.96
N ALA A 228 -18.88 -16.14 -19.25
CA ALA A 228 -19.91 -15.72 -20.20
C ALA A 228 -21.03 -16.73 -20.34
N TYR A 229 -20.71 -18.03 -20.34
CA TYR A 229 -21.67 -19.10 -20.45
C TYR A 229 -22.41 -19.43 -19.15
N ALA A 230 -21.99 -18.85 -18.02
CA ALA A 230 -22.77 -18.92 -16.79
C ALA A 230 -24.05 -18.08 -16.87
N TYR A 231 -24.10 -17.06 -17.75
CA TYR A 231 -25.27 -16.22 -17.94
C TYR A 231 -26.18 -16.77 -19.05
N ARG A 232 -27.29 -17.39 -18.65
CA ARG A 232 -28.17 -18.15 -19.54
C ARG A 232 -28.71 -17.35 -20.75
N PRO A 233 -29.21 -16.11 -20.60
CA PRO A 233 -29.73 -15.35 -21.74
C PRO A 233 -28.71 -15.13 -22.86
N LEU A 234 -27.44 -14.91 -22.49
CA LEU A 234 -26.36 -14.74 -23.46
C LEU A 234 -26.06 -16.03 -24.22
N VAL A 235 -26.03 -17.16 -23.52
CA VAL A 235 -25.79 -18.49 -24.14
C VAL A 235 -26.87 -18.82 -25.16
N ASP A 236 -28.14 -18.63 -24.79
CA ASP A 236 -29.26 -18.93 -25.68
C ASP A 236 -29.20 -18.06 -26.95
N ALA A 237 -28.75 -16.81 -26.84
CA ALA A 237 -28.56 -15.91 -27.99
C ALA A 237 -27.32 -16.23 -28.84
N LEU A 238 -26.27 -16.80 -28.23
CA LEU A 238 -25.02 -17.19 -28.93
C LEU A 238 -25.07 -18.59 -29.55
N GLN A 239 -26.18 -19.31 -29.42
CA GLN A 239 -26.31 -20.66 -29.97
C GLN A 239 -26.08 -20.66 -31.50
N ASP A 240 -25.08 -21.45 -31.92
CA ASP A 240 -24.60 -21.54 -33.31
C ASP A 240 -24.14 -20.18 -33.88
N ALA A 241 -23.65 -19.29 -33.03
CA ALA A 241 -23.16 -17.96 -33.38
C ALA A 241 -21.80 -17.60 -32.75
N ASP A 242 -21.10 -18.58 -32.17
CA ASP A 242 -19.74 -18.46 -31.64
C ASP A 242 -18.69 -18.96 -32.65
N LEU A 243 -18.09 -18.03 -33.41
CA LEU A 243 -16.95 -18.30 -34.28
C LEU A 243 -15.67 -18.44 -33.47
N LYS A 244 -15.12 -19.65 -33.45
CA LYS A 244 -13.89 -20.00 -32.74
C LYS A 244 -12.68 -19.72 -33.61
N LEU A 245 -11.95 -18.65 -33.29
CA LEU A 245 -10.72 -18.25 -33.94
C LEU A 245 -9.52 -18.98 -33.32
N GLY A 246 -9.03 -20.00 -34.02
CA GLY A 246 -7.80 -20.71 -33.68
C GLY A 246 -6.52 -19.95 -34.04
N SER A 247 -5.37 -20.54 -33.68
CA SER A 247 -4.07 -20.11 -34.22
C SER A 247 -4.07 -20.21 -35.75
N MET A 248 -3.29 -19.35 -36.41
CA MET A 248 -3.12 -19.43 -37.86
C MET A 248 -2.41 -20.73 -38.21
N ASN A 249 -2.85 -21.36 -39.30
CA ASN A 249 -2.08 -22.46 -39.89
C ASN A 249 -0.88 -21.91 -40.69
N GLN A 250 -0.02 -22.81 -41.17
CA GLN A 250 1.20 -22.43 -41.88
C GLN A 250 0.93 -21.59 -43.15
N ALA A 251 -0.07 -21.96 -43.95
CA ALA A 251 -0.42 -21.24 -45.18
C ALA A 251 -1.00 -19.85 -44.88
N GLU A 252 -1.80 -19.75 -43.81
CA GLU A 252 -2.33 -18.48 -43.32
C GLU A 252 -1.20 -17.55 -42.85
N LEU A 253 -0.26 -18.06 -42.04
CA LEU A 253 0.91 -17.29 -41.58
C LEU A 253 1.80 -16.88 -42.75
N GLN A 254 2.08 -17.78 -43.68
CA GLN A 254 2.85 -17.49 -44.89
C GLN A 254 2.21 -16.34 -45.67
N ALA A 255 0.89 -16.38 -45.89
CA ALA A 255 0.17 -15.31 -46.56
C ALA A 255 0.24 -13.98 -45.80
N ALA A 256 0.20 -14.00 -44.47
CA ALA A 256 0.34 -12.81 -43.64
C ALA A 256 1.77 -12.23 -43.66
N ILE A 257 2.79 -13.03 -43.96
CA ILE A 257 4.18 -12.59 -44.12
C ILE A 257 4.43 -12.09 -45.54
N GLU A 258 4.12 -12.88 -46.56
CA GLU A 258 4.61 -12.61 -47.91
C GLU A 258 3.77 -11.56 -48.66
N LYS A 259 2.45 -11.64 -48.56
CA LYS A 259 1.55 -10.80 -49.37
C LYS A 259 1.63 -9.30 -49.05
N PRO A 260 1.74 -8.85 -47.78
CA PRO A 260 1.92 -7.43 -47.52
C PRO A 260 3.23 -6.88 -48.12
N ALA A 261 4.32 -7.64 -48.02
CA ALA A 261 5.61 -7.26 -48.61
C ALA A 261 5.54 -7.22 -50.15
N GLU A 262 4.97 -8.25 -50.78
CA GLU A 262 4.79 -8.34 -52.23
C GLU A 262 4.00 -7.13 -52.75
N LYS A 263 2.93 -6.74 -52.06
CA LYS A 263 2.09 -5.60 -52.42
C LYS A 263 2.85 -4.27 -52.42
N MET A 264 3.82 -4.12 -51.52
CA MET A 264 4.71 -2.95 -51.46
C MET A 264 5.93 -3.08 -52.40
N GLY A 265 6.01 -4.16 -53.19
CA GLY A 265 7.11 -4.43 -54.10
C GLY A 265 8.42 -4.79 -53.38
N VAL A 266 8.32 -5.33 -52.17
CA VAL A 266 9.45 -5.82 -51.37
C VAL A 266 9.46 -7.35 -51.39
N LYS A 267 10.63 -7.94 -51.61
CA LYS A 267 10.81 -9.40 -51.65
C LYS A 267 11.39 -9.90 -50.34
N LEU A 268 11.14 -11.17 -50.03
CA LEU A 268 11.84 -11.90 -48.98
C LEU A 268 12.89 -12.78 -49.64
N GLU A 269 14.09 -12.82 -49.08
CA GLU A 269 15.15 -13.72 -49.50
C GLU A 269 14.68 -15.18 -49.41
N ALA A 270 15.11 -16.03 -50.34
CA ALA A 270 14.68 -17.42 -50.41
C ALA A 270 14.91 -18.17 -49.08
N GLY A 271 13.89 -18.90 -48.61
CA GLY A 271 13.96 -19.64 -47.35
C GLY A 271 13.71 -18.81 -46.09
N LEU A 272 13.57 -17.48 -46.20
CA LEU A 272 13.39 -16.62 -45.04
C LEU A 272 12.01 -16.79 -44.40
N THR A 273 10.95 -16.93 -45.20
CA THR A 273 9.61 -17.17 -44.68
C THR A 273 9.56 -18.46 -43.87
N GLU A 274 10.15 -19.54 -44.37
CA GLU A 274 10.23 -20.82 -43.68
C GLU A 274 10.95 -20.69 -42.33
N ARG A 275 12.09 -19.98 -42.32
CA ARG A 275 12.83 -19.70 -41.09
C ARG A 275 12.00 -18.89 -40.08
N ILE A 276 11.29 -17.86 -40.53
CA ILE A 276 10.39 -17.06 -39.68
C ILE A 276 9.28 -17.94 -39.09
N LEU A 277 8.67 -18.80 -39.91
CA LEU A 277 7.61 -19.71 -39.49
C LEU A 277 8.08 -20.76 -38.46
N GLU A 278 9.31 -21.25 -38.60
CA GLU A 278 9.95 -22.13 -37.62
C GLU A 278 10.15 -21.41 -36.27
N ASP A 279 10.61 -20.16 -36.29
CA ASP A 279 10.85 -19.35 -35.08
C ASP A 279 9.55 -18.97 -34.34
N VAL A 280 8.46 -18.69 -35.08
CA VAL A 280 7.12 -18.45 -34.50
C VAL A 280 6.64 -19.70 -33.75
N GLY A 281 6.91 -20.90 -34.26
CA GLY A 281 6.47 -22.15 -33.64
C GLY A 281 4.94 -22.30 -33.58
N LYS A 282 4.46 -23.15 -32.67
CA LYS A 282 3.02 -23.50 -32.53
C LYS A 282 2.34 -22.90 -31.29
N GLU A 283 3.03 -22.10 -30.49
CA GLU A 283 2.46 -21.55 -29.25
C GLU A 283 1.38 -20.49 -29.56
N PRO A 284 0.24 -20.51 -28.85
CA PRO A 284 -0.80 -19.50 -29.02
C PRO A 284 -0.30 -18.14 -28.53
N GLY A 285 -0.64 -17.07 -29.28
CA GLY A 285 -0.30 -15.69 -28.93
C GLY A 285 0.96 -15.14 -29.60
N ASN A 286 1.60 -15.87 -30.53
CA ASN A 286 2.83 -15.39 -31.19
C ASN A 286 2.61 -14.41 -32.35
N LEU A 287 1.35 -14.15 -32.75
CA LEU A 287 1.06 -13.23 -33.86
C LEU A 287 1.54 -11.79 -33.62
N PRO A 288 1.33 -11.17 -32.44
CA PRO A 288 1.89 -9.85 -32.15
C PRO A 288 3.43 -9.83 -32.19
N LEU A 289 4.09 -10.94 -31.80
CA LEU A 289 5.55 -11.05 -31.88
C LEU A 289 6.02 -11.16 -33.33
N LEU A 290 5.32 -11.95 -34.15
CA LEU A 290 5.59 -12.06 -35.58
C LEU A 290 5.48 -10.68 -36.25
N GLU A 291 4.36 -9.99 -36.06
CA GLU A 291 4.16 -8.64 -36.57
C GLU A 291 5.24 -7.67 -36.09
N PHE A 292 5.63 -7.73 -34.81
CA PHE A 292 6.70 -6.89 -34.28
C PHE A 292 8.04 -7.17 -34.96
N ALA A 293 8.40 -8.44 -35.14
CA ALA A 293 9.62 -8.83 -35.82
C ALA A 293 9.62 -8.42 -37.29
N LEU A 294 8.49 -8.57 -37.99
CA LEU A 294 8.33 -8.13 -39.38
C LEU A 294 8.43 -6.61 -39.52
N THR A 295 7.84 -5.83 -38.61
CA THR A 295 8.02 -4.37 -38.57
C THR A 295 9.48 -3.99 -38.39
N ARG A 296 10.22 -4.68 -37.50
CA ARG A 296 11.67 -4.44 -37.30
C ARG A 296 12.52 -4.86 -38.49
N LEU A 297 12.16 -5.98 -39.12
CA LEU A 297 12.83 -6.46 -40.32
C LEU A 297 12.63 -5.49 -41.48
N TRP A 298 11.45 -4.89 -41.60
CA TRP A 298 11.13 -3.89 -42.61
C TRP A 298 12.04 -2.66 -42.55
N ASP A 299 12.33 -2.17 -41.35
CA ASP A 299 13.23 -1.02 -41.11
C ASP A 299 14.66 -1.31 -41.58
N LYS A 300 15.04 -2.59 -41.72
CA LYS A 300 16.36 -3.06 -42.15
C LYS A 300 16.41 -3.58 -43.58
N GLN A 301 15.34 -3.38 -44.36
CA GLN A 301 15.31 -3.82 -45.76
C GLN A 301 16.47 -3.21 -46.56
N GLN A 302 17.03 -3.99 -47.49
CA GLN A 302 18.09 -3.53 -48.39
C GLN A 302 17.62 -3.74 -49.82
N ASN A 303 17.62 -2.67 -50.64
CA ASN A 303 17.20 -2.75 -52.05
C ASN A 303 15.82 -3.40 -52.27
N ARG A 304 14.85 -3.14 -51.37
CA ARG A 304 13.52 -3.77 -51.36
C ARG A 304 13.57 -5.29 -51.19
N GLU A 305 14.52 -5.78 -50.40
CA GLU A 305 14.63 -7.17 -50.02
C GLU A 305 14.81 -7.28 -48.49
N LEU A 306 14.04 -8.19 -47.88
CA LEU A 306 14.21 -8.62 -46.48
C LEU A 306 15.12 -9.84 -46.48
N THR A 307 16.23 -9.79 -45.75
CA THR A 307 17.30 -10.79 -45.83
C THR A 307 17.46 -11.61 -44.55
N HIS A 308 18.06 -12.80 -44.66
CA HIS A 308 18.45 -13.64 -43.53
C HIS A 308 19.44 -12.93 -42.60
N GLU A 309 20.31 -12.09 -43.15
CA GLU A 309 21.27 -11.30 -42.39
C GLU A 309 20.53 -10.31 -41.50
N SER A 310 19.67 -9.46 -42.07
CA SER A 310 18.87 -8.50 -41.30
C SER A 310 17.92 -9.17 -40.32
N TYR A 311 17.39 -10.35 -40.65
CA TYR A 311 16.58 -11.13 -39.72
C TYR A 311 17.39 -11.64 -38.51
N SER A 312 18.63 -12.05 -38.73
CA SER A 312 19.54 -12.47 -37.66
C SER A 312 19.96 -11.28 -36.79
N GLU A 313 20.13 -10.10 -37.38
CA GLU A 313 20.45 -8.87 -36.65
C GLU A 313 19.33 -8.42 -35.71
N ILE A 314 18.06 -8.67 -36.03
CA ILE A 314 16.94 -8.39 -35.12
C ILE A 314 16.70 -9.51 -34.11
N GLY A 315 17.50 -10.59 -34.13
CA GLY A 315 17.37 -11.71 -33.20
C GLY A 315 16.21 -12.68 -33.48
N GLY A 316 15.56 -12.59 -34.64
CA GLY A 316 14.39 -13.40 -34.98
C GLY A 316 13.12 -13.03 -34.20
N VAL A 317 12.07 -13.86 -34.27
CA VAL A 317 10.74 -13.49 -33.74
C VAL A 317 10.73 -13.26 -32.22
N LYS A 318 11.33 -14.16 -31.47
CA LYS A 318 11.27 -14.15 -30.00
C LYS A 318 12.18 -13.08 -29.39
N GLN A 319 13.38 -12.93 -29.93
CA GLN A 319 14.40 -12.05 -29.37
C GLN A 319 14.22 -10.60 -29.81
N ALA A 320 13.59 -10.31 -30.95
CA ALA A 320 13.39 -8.94 -31.44
C ALA A 320 12.74 -8.02 -30.40
N LEU A 321 11.73 -8.50 -29.68
CA LEU A 321 11.06 -7.71 -28.64
C LEU A 321 11.96 -7.50 -27.41
N ALA A 322 12.76 -8.51 -27.04
CA ALA A 322 13.72 -8.43 -25.95
C ALA A 322 14.87 -7.46 -26.27
N ASP A 323 15.41 -7.51 -27.49
CA ASP A 323 16.48 -6.61 -27.93
C ASP A 323 15.99 -5.17 -28.06
N HIS A 324 14.73 -4.98 -28.46
CA HIS A 324 14.08 -3.67 -28.40
C HIS A 324 13.97 -3.16 -26.96
N ALA A 325 13.52 -3.99 -26.01
CA ALA A 325 13.48 -3.62 -24.60
C ALA A 325 14.86 -3.25 -24.07
N GLU A 326 15.89 -4.03 -24.41
CA GLU A 326 17.28 -3.76 -24.02
C GLU A 326 17.80 -2.46 -24.64
N ALA A 327 17.49 -2.18 -25.90
CA ALA A 327 17.90 -0.96 -26.58
C ALA A 327 17.21 0.30 -26.02
N ILE A 328 15.95 0.19 -25.60
CA ILE A 328 15.25 1.28 -24.89
C ILE A 328 15.83 1.47 -23.50
N TYR A 329 16.00 0.38 -22.74
CA TYR A 329 16.59 0.41 -21.41
C TYR A 329 18.00 1.02 -21.39
N SER A 330 18.84 0.67 -22.37
CA SER A 330 20.20 1.20 -22.50
C SER A 330 20.26 2.71 -22.77
N LYS A 331 19.17 3.31 -23.27
CA LYS A 331 19.07 4.77 -23.51
C LYS A 331 18.58 5.54 -22.29
N LEU A 332 18.03 4.86 -21.29
CA LEU A 332 17.57 5.48 -20.06
C LEU A 332 18.75 5.97 -19.21
N THR A 333 18.55 7.05 -18.47
CA THR A 333 19.53 7.54 -17.49
C THR A 333 19.64 6.58 -16.30
N GLU A 334 20.71 6.64 -15.50
CA GLU A 334 20.86 5.73 -14.33
C GLU A 334 19.66 5.75 -13.36
N PRO A 335 19.04 6.90 -13.03
CA PRO A 335 17.81 6.91 -12.21
C PRO A 335 16.63 6.21 -12.91
N GLU A 336 16.43 6.46 -14.19
CA GLU A 336 15.34 5.86 -14.99
C GLU A 336 15.56 4.35 -15.19
N GLN A 337 16.79 3.88 -15.31
CA GLN A 337 17.12 2.46 -15.38
C GLN A 337 16.73 1.75 -14.09
N LYS A 338 17.04 2.34 -12.93
CA LYS A 338 16.59 1.80 -11.64
C LYS A 338 15.07 1.76 -11.58
N GLN A 339 14.39 2.84 -11.96
CA GLN A 339 12.92 2.90 -12.02
C GLN A 339 12.34 1.83 -12.95
N ALA A 340 12.90 1.66 -14.15
CA ALA A 340 12.49 0.63 -15.10
C ALA A 340 12.63 -0.78 -14.51
N GLN A 341 13.73 -1.06 -13.81
CA GLN A 341 13.89 -2.33 -13.07
C GLN A 341 12.75 -2.51 -12.06
N GLN A 342 12.47 -1.50 -11.21
CA GLN A 342 11.40 -1.62 -10.21
C GLN A 342 10.03 -1.84 -10.86
N ILE A 343 9.77 -1.19 -12.01
CA ILE A 343 8.52 -1.34 -12.76
C ILE A 343 8.41 -2.77 -13.27
N PHE A 344 9.34 -3.22 -14.12
CA PHE A 344 9.19 -4.53 -14.78
C PHE A 344 9.17 -5.71 -13.80
N VAL A 345 9.97 -5.65 -12.73
CA VAL A 345 9.96 -6.67 -11.67
C VAL A 345 8.58 -6.77 -10.99
N GLN A 346 7.89 -5.65 -10.82
CA GLN A 346 6.53 -5.63 -10.25
C GLN A 346 5.44 -6.09 -11.23
N LEU A 347 5.67 -5.97 -12.55
CA LEU A 347 4.73 -6.43 -13.59
C LEU A 347 4.82 -7.94 -13.85
N VAL A 348 5.54 -8.70 -13.03
CA VAL A 348 5.73 -10.15 -13.16
C VAL A 348 5.04 -10.86 -12.00
N GLN A 349 4.26 -11.88 -12.35
CA GLN A 349 3.71 -12.85 -11.42
C GLN A 349 4.59 -14.10 -11.44
N LEU A 350 5.23 -14.40 -10.32
CA LEU A 350 6.06 -15.60 -10.19
C LEU A 350 5.21 -16.87 -10.21
N GLY A 351 5.59 -17.84 -11.03
CA GLY A 351 4.97 -19.15 -11.08
C GLY A 351 5.51 -20.09 -10.00
N GLU A 352 4.63 -20.75 -9.25
CA GLU A 352 5.01 -21.81 -8.30
C GLU A 352 5.21 -23.14 -9.05
N GLY A 353 6.32 -23.27 -9.78
CA GLY A 353 6.62 -24.44 -10.62
C GLY A 353 6.05 -24.37 -12.04
N THR A 354 5.43 -23.25 -12.40
CA THR A 354 5.04 -22.90 -13.78
C THR A 354 5.90 -21.73 -14.30
N ALA A 355 5.80 -21.43 -15.59
CA ALA A 355 6.45 -20.23 -16.14
C ALA A 355 5.95 -18.95 -15.45
N ASP A 356 6.82 -17.96 -15.33
CA ASP A 356 6.47 -16.64 -14.83
C ASP A 356 5.57 -15.94 -15.85
N THR A 357 4.47 -15.33 -15.37
CA THR A 357 3.46 -14.69 -16.21
C THR A 357 3.40 -13.19 -15.94
N ARG A 358 2.68 -12.44 -16.75
CA ARG A 358 2.48 -11.00 -16.48
C ARG A 358 1.52 -10.76 -15.30
N ARG A 359 1.78 -9.73 -14.51
CA ARG A 359 0.93 -9.21 -13.42
C ARG A 359 0.40 -7.83 -13.83
N LEU A 360 -0.89 -7.62 -13.58
CA LEU A 360 -1.50 -6.29 -13.65
C LEU A 360 -1.21 -5.54 -12.34
N VAL A 361 -0.68 -4.32 -12.42
CA VAL A 361 -0.32 -3.49 -11.26
C VAL A 361 -1.10 -2.18 -11.29
N THR A 362 -1.60 -1.73 -10.13
CA THR A 362 -2.34 -0.45 -10.05
C THR A 362 -1.40 0.74 -9.79
N ARG A 363 -1.89 1.94 -10.11
CA ARG A 363 -1.20 3.22 -9.87
C ARG A 363 -0.79 3.42 -8.42
N ALA A 364 -1.58 2.91 -7.46
CA ALA A 364 -1.28 3.03 -6.04
C ALA A 364 -0.07 2.20 -5.59
N GLU A 365 0.27 1.15 -6.35
CA GLU A 365 1.41 0.28 -6.09
C GLU A 365 2.73 0.85 -6.65
N ILE A 366 2.65 1.75 -7.65
CA ILE A 366 3.81 2.34 -8.33
C ILE A 366 4.08 3.76 -7.79
N SER A 367 5.36 4.10 -7.62
CA SER A 367 5.77 5.46 -7.21
C SER A 367 5.50 6.49 -8.31
N ASP A 368 5.34 7.76 -7.93
CA ASP A 368 5.02 8.82 -8.88
C ASP A 368 6.08 8.97 -9.98
N ASP A 369 7.37 8.87 -9.62
CA ASP A 369 8.47 8.93 -10.57
C ASP A 369 8.46 7.75 -11.56
N CYS A 370 8.17 6.54 -11.07
CA CYS A 370 8.03 5.37 -11.94
C CYS A 370 6.82 5.50 -12.86
N TRP A 371 5.71 6.07 -12.39
CA TRP A 371 4.53 6.30 -13.22
C TRP A 371 4.81 7.32 -14.33
N GLN A 372 5.57 8.37 -14.02
CA GLN A 372 6.00 9.35 -15.02
C GLN A 372 6.86 8.72 -16.11
N LEU A 373 7.72 7.74 -15.79
CA LEU A 373 8.48 6.98 -16.78
C LEU A 373 7.58 6.07 -17.65
N ILE A 374 6.44 5.61 -17.14
CA ILE A 374 5.47 4.80 -17.88
C ILE A 374 4.71 5.65 -18.89
N THR A 375 4.10 6.76 -18.44
CA THR A 375 3.14 7.56 -19.22
C THR A 375 3.74 8.80 -19.87
N GLY A 376 4.98 9.16 -19.52
CA GLY A 376 5.67 10.32 -20.08
C GLY A 376 5.91 10.18 -21.58
N LYS A 377 6.14 11.31 -22.25
CA LYS A 377 6.45 11.34 -23.68
C LYS A 377 7.76 10.61 -23.96
N GLY A 378 7.72 9.56 -24.78
CA GLY A 378 8.85 8.65 -25.00
C GLY A 378 9.10 7.68 -23.83
N GLY A 379 8.13 7.54 -22.92
CA GLY A 379 8.15 6.60 -21.82
C GLY A 379 7.87 5.16 -22.25
N LEU A 380 7.81 4.24 -21.28
CA LEU A 380 7.72 2.80 -21.55
C LEU A 380 6.46 2.40 -22.34
N ALA A 381 5.33 3.12 -22.18
CA ALA A 381 4.11 2.88 -22.93
C ALA A 381 4.23 3.34 -24.40
N ASP A 382 4.81 4.52 -24.63
CA ASP A 382 5.09 5.04 -25.98
C ASP A 382 6.07 4.11 -26.73
N CYS A 383 7.06 3.58 -26.00
CA CYS A 383 8.02 2.59 -26.51
C CYS A 383 7.46 1.17 -26.61
N ARG A 384 6.20 0.94 -26.25
CA ARG A 384 5.49 -0.35 -26.37
C ARG A 384 6.11 -1.49 -25.57
N LEU A 385 6.67 -1.19 -24.41
CA LEU A 385 7.12 -2.24 -23.48
C LEU A 385 6.04 -2.58 -22.46
N VAL A 386 5.14 -1.64 -22.19
CA VAL A 386 4.00 -1.79 -21.28
C VAL A 386 2.71 -1.27 -21.91
N VAL A 387 1.58 -1.75 -21.40
CA VAL A 387 0.24 -1.31 -21.75
C VAL A 387 -0.42 -0.75 -20.50
N THR A 388 -1.00 0.44 -20.58
CA THR A 388 -1.75 1.05 -19.49
C THR A 388 -3.25 0.81 -19.65
N GLY A 389 -3.96 0.73 -18.54
CA GLY A 389 -5.40 0.53 -18.46
C GLY A 389 -5.98 1.18 -17.20
N ARG A 390 -7.15 0.71 -16.76
CA ARG A 390 -7.76 1.07 -15.46
C ARG A 390 -8.32 -0.17 -14.77
N ASN A 391 -8.27 -0.18 -13.44
CA ASN A 391 -8.86 -1.16 -12.53
C ASN A 391 -10.29 -0.74 -12.20
N ASP A 392 -11.05 -1.72 -11.79
CA ASP A 392 -12.47 -1.84 -12.07
C ASP A 392 -13.33 -1.67 -10.84
N GLN A 393 -12.72 -1.99 -9.70
CA GLN A 393 -13.32 -1.77 -8.39
C GLN A 393 -12.89 -0.41 -7.82
N THR A 394 -11.74 0.10 -8.26
CA THR A 394 -11.11 1.30 -7.68
C THR A 394 -11.03 2.47 -8.66
N ASN A 395 -11.28 2.26 -9.95
CA ASN A 395 -11.06 3.26 -11.02
C ASN A 395 -9.60 3.78 -11.05
N GLU A 396 -8.65 3.02 -10.49
CA GLU A 396 -7.23 3.36 -10.49
C GLU A 396 -6.61 2.98 -11.84
N GLU A 397 -5.70 3.79 -12.35
CA GLU A 397 -4.93 3.44 -13.55
C GLU A 397 -4.10 2.18 -13.31
N THR A 398 -3.92 1.36 -14.34
CA THR A 398 -3.17 0.10 -14.28
C THR A 398 -2.12 0.03 -15.36
N VAL A 399 -1.17 -0.87 -15.18
CA VAL A 399 -0.13 -1.16 -16.15
C VAL A 399 0.18 -2.67 -16.15
N GLU A 400 0.48 -3.22 -17.32
CA GLU A 400 1.00 -4.57 -17.52
C GLU A 400 2.06 -4.60 -18.63
N VAL A 401 2.86 -5.67 -18.68
CA VAL A 401 3.80 -5.89 -19.79
C VAL A 401 3.04 -6.16 -21.09
N VAL A 402 3.51 -5.59 -22.22
CA VAL A 402 2.84 -5.73 -23.52
C VAL A 402 2.71 -7.20 -23.97
N HIS A 403 3.68 -8.04 -23.63
CA HIS A 403 3.69 -9.46 -23.97
C HIS A 403 4.56 -10.26 -23.00
N GLU A 404 4.16 -11.50 -22.66
CA GLU A 404 4.93 -12.38 -21.77
C GLU A 404 6.29 -12.80 -22.32
N ALA A 405 6.50 -12.65 -23.63
CA ALA A 405 7.80 -12.91 -24.25
C ALA A 405 8.91 -12.03 -23.68
N LEU A 406 8.59 -10.82 -23.23
CA LEU A 406 9.57 -9.97 -22.52
C LEU A 406 10.06 -10.64 -21.24
N ILE A 407 9.18 -11.32 -20.49
CA ILE A 407 9.55 -12.00 -19.25
C ILE A 407 10.47 -13.20 -19.54
N ARG A 408 10.19 -13.92 -20.64
CA ARG A 408 10.90 -15.16 -21.00
C ARG A 408 12.24 -14.90 -21.69
N GLU A 409 12.31 -13.91 -22.58
CA GLU A 409 13.45 -13.74 -23.48
C GLU A 409 14.38 -12.59 -23.06
N TRP A 410 13.86 -11.55 -22.40
CA TRP A 410 14.70 -10.44 -21.96
C TRP A 410 15.62 -10.85 -20.80
N ARG A 411 16.90 -11.04 -21.13
CA ARG A 411 17.91 -11.55 -20.19
C ARG A 411 18.05 -10.67 -18.95
N THR A 412 18.02 -9.36 -19.13
CA THR A 412 18.19 -8.38 -18.06
C THR A 412 17.02 -8.44 -17.07
N LEU A 413 15.78 -8.52 -17.58
CA LEU A 413 14.60 -8.74 -16.73
C LEU A 413 14.66 -10.08 -15.99
N ARG A 414 15.05 -11.17 -16.65
CA ARG A 414 15.24 -12.46 -15.96
C ARG A 414 16.25 -12.38 -14.83
N GLN A 415 17.38 -11.71 -15.04
CA GLN A 415 18.39 -11.51 -14.00
C GLN A 415 17.83 -10.72 -12.82
N TRP A 416 17.02 -9.70 -13.04
CA TRP A 416 16.35 -8.96 -11.97
C TRP A 416 15.36 -9.85 -11.22
N ILE A 417 14.50 -10.58 -11.95
CA ILE A 417 13.54 -11.51 -11.37
C ILE A 417 14.25 -12.56 -10.51
N ASP A 418 15.35 -13.16 -10.99
CA ASP A 418 16.10 -14.17 -10.26
C ASP A 418 16.81 -13.61 -9.04
N THR A 419 17.32 -12.38 -9.13
CA THR A 419 17.98 -11.68 -8.01
C THR A 419 16.97 -11.35 -6.91
N ASP A 420 15.79 -10.85 -7.29
CA ASP A 420 14.74 -10.40 -6.37
C ASP A 420 13.70 -11.49 -6.07
N ARG A 421 13.91 -12.74 -6.54
CA ARG A 421 12.90 -13.82 -6.51
C ARG A 421 12.42 -14.09 -5.09
N LYS A 422 13.34 -14.10 -4.13
CA LYS A 422 13.02 -14.39 -2.73
C LYS A 422 12.19 -13.26 -2.11
N GLU A 423 12.56 -12.02 -2.39
CA GLU A 423 11.90 -10.81 -1.93
C GLU A 423 10.51 -10.67 -2.55
N LEU A 424 10.36 -10.95 -3.84
CA LEU A 424 9.09 -10.99 -4.55
C LEU A 424 8.14 -12.07 -4.00
N LEU A 425 8.64 -13.28 -3.73
CA LEU A 425 7.84 -14.34 -3.09
C LEU A 425 7.37 -13.90 -1.69
N GLN A 426 8.25 -13.27 -0.92
CA GLN A 426 7.90 -12.75 0.39
C GLN A 426 6.86 -11.63 0.31
N LYS A 427 6.98 -10.71 -0.66
CA LYS A 427 5.98 -9.67 -0.96
C LYS A 427 4.62 -10.31 -1.26
N ASN A 428 4.57 -11.24 -2.22
CA ASN A 428 3.34 -11.88 -2.66
C ASN A 428 2.64 -12.63 -1.51
N GLU A 429 3.40 -13.30 -0.64
CA GLU A 429 2.85 -13.97 0.54
C GLU A 429 2.24 -12.98 1.55
N ILE A 430 2.90 -11.84 1.81
CA ILE A 430 2.36 -10.78 2.68
C ILE A 430 1.07 -10.20 2.07
N GLU A 431 1.05 -9.93 0.76
CA GLU A 431 -0.12 -9.38 0.07
C GLU A 431 -1.28 -10.37 0.02
N ALA A 432 -1.02 -11.65 -0.24
CA ALA A 432 -2.03 -12.70 -0.20
C ALA A 432 -2.66 -12.84 1.19
N GLN A 433 -1.86 -12.79 2.25
CA GLN A 433 -2.37 -12.82 3.63
C GLN A 433 -3.17 -11.56 3.98
N ALA A 434 -2.70 -10.39 3.54
CA ALA A 434 -3.44 -9.13 3.72
C ALA A 434 -4.79 -9.14 3.00
N LYS A 435 -4.87 -9.76 1.82
CA LYS A 435 -6.12 -9.98 1.09
C LYS A 435 -7.09 -10.86 1.87
N ARG A 436 -6.64 -12.02 2.33
CA ARG A 436 -7.45 -12.93 3.15
C ARG A 436 -7.93 -12.27 4.44
N TRP A 437 -7.08 -11.46 5.08
CA TRP A 437 -7.46 -10.71 6.27
C TRP A 437 -8.54 -9.66 5.97
N ALA A 438 -8.44 -8.91 4.88
CA ALA A 438 -9.44 -7.90 4.54
C ALA A 438 -10.81 -8.49 4.19
N GLU A 439 -10.84 -9.67 3.56
CA GLU A 439 -12.08 -10.40 3.26
C GLU A 439 -12.78 -10.88 4.54
N LYS A 440 -12.03 -11.41 5.52
CA LYS A 440 -12.59 -12.00 6.75
C LYS A 440 -12.72 -11.03 7.92
N LYS A 441 -11.91 -9.96 7.94
CA LYS A 441 -11.77 -8.96 9.02
C LYS A 441 -11.62 -9.53 10.43
N SER A 442 -11.12 -10.76 10.57
CA SER A 442 -10.89 -11.40 11.88
C SER A 442 -9.46 -11.18 12.39
N LYS A 443 -9.31 -11.14 13.73
CA LYS A 443 -8.01 -11.03 14.41
C LYS A 443 -7.15 -12.28 14.25
N ASP A 444 -7.74 -13.42 13.94
CA ASP A 444 -7.03 -14.71 13.82
C ASP A 444 -6.13 -14.76 12.59
N TYR A 445 -6.43 -13.94 11.58
CA TYR A 445 -5.65 -13.81 10.35
C TYR A 445 -4.51 -12.80 10.47
N LEU A 446 -4.41 -12.06 11.60
CA LEU A 446 -3.33 -11.11 11.82
C LEU A 446 -1.99 -11.83 12.04
N LEU A 447 -0.92 -11.24 11.53
CA LEU A 447 0.43 -11.75 11.70
C LEU A 447 0.85 -11.74 13.18
N GLN A 448 1.51 -12.82 13.61
CA GLN A 448 2.04 -12.97 14.97
C GLN A 448 3.46 -13.55 14.94
N GLY A 449 4.22 -13.29 16.02
CA GLY A 449 5.56 -13.85 16.21
C GLY A 449 6.52 -13.60 15.04
N LYS A 450 7.17 -14.66 14.58
CA LYS A 450 8.19 -14.63 13.51
C LYS A 450 7.67 -14.01 12.21
N ARG A 451 6.46 -14.37 11.77
CA ARG A 451 5.87 -13.85 10.52
C ARG A 451 5.64 -12.33 10.56
N LEU A 452 5.24 -11.79 11.72
CA LEU A 452 5.12 -10.33 11.89
C LEU A 452 6.49 -9.64 11.87
N GLN A 453 7.51 -10.27 12.44
CA GLN A 453 8.87 -9.72 12.40
C GLN A 453 9.41 -9.71 10.97
N GLU A 454 9.26 -10.81 10.23
CA GLU A 454 9.66 -10.92 8.83
C GLU A 454 8.97 -9.88 7.94
N ALA A 455 7.65 -9.71 8.07
CA ALA A 455 6.91 -8.69 7.33
C ALA A 455 7.35 -7.26 7.66
N ARG A 456 7.76 -7.00 8.91
CA ARG A 456 8.27 -5.68 9.34
C ARG A 456 9.68 -5.40 8.83
N VAL A 457 10.54 -6.41 8.82
CA VAL A 457 11.89 -6.32 8.25
C VAL A 457 11.76 -6.02 6.76
N PHE A 458 10.94 -6.80 6.05
CA PHE A 458 10.63 -6.58 4.64
C PHE A 458 10.11 -5.16 4.37
N GLN A 459 9.09 -4.70 5.12
CA GLN A 459 8.54 -3.35 4.96
C GLN A 459 9.59 -2.23 5.15
N LYS A 460 10.60 -2.45 6.00
CA LYS A 460 11.64 -1.46 6.28
C LYS A 460 12.77 -1.51 5.26
N GLU A 461 13.21 -2.70 4.87
CA GLU A 461 14.36 -2.91 3.98
C GLU A 461 14.02 -2.69 2.51
N GLN A 462 12.77 -2.98 2.11
CA GLN A 462 12.33 -2.94 0.71
C GLN A 462 11.38 -1.77 0.40
N ALA A 463 11.32 -0.76 1.28
CA ALA A 463 10.40 0.37 1.15
C ALA A 463 10.54 1.11 -0.19
N ASP A 464 11.77 1.21 -0.71
CA ASP A 464 12.10 1.97 -1.91
C ASP A 464 12.09 1.13 -3.20
N HIS A 465 12.14 -0.21 -3.10
CA HIS A 465 12.28 -1.11 -4.26
C HIS A 465 11.04 -1.97 -4.53
N LEU A 466 10.43 -2.54 -3.48
CA LEU A 466 9.27 -3.43 -3.57
C LEU A 466 8.19 -3.00 -2.57
N LYS A 467 7.58 -1.84 -2.86
CA LYS A 467 6.54 -1.25 -2.00
C LYS A 467 5.35 -2.22 -1.85
N LEU A 468 4.91 -2.40 -0.61
CA LEU A 468 3.70 -3.15 -0.27
C LEU A 468 2.46 -2.29 -0.53
N SER A 469 1.38 -2.90 -1.03
CA SER A 469 0.07 -2.26 -1.17
C SER A 469 -0.41 -1.60 0.14
N ASN A 470 -1.23 -0.55 0.02
CA ASN A 470 -1.81 0.16 1.17
C ASN A 470 -2.52 -0.79 2.14
N GLN A 471 -3.21 -1.79 1.60
CA GLN A 471 -3.89 -2.83 2.37
C GLN A 471 -2.92 -3.70 3.16
N ALA A 472 -1.81 -4.13 2.56
CA ALA A 472 -0.76 -4.89 3.26
C ALA A 472 -0.08 -4.06 4.36
N GLN A 473 0.11 -2.76 4.13
CA GLN A 473 0.65 -1.85 5.15
C GLN A 473 -0.31 -1.72 6.34
N GLU A 474 -1.61 -1.54 6.10
CA GLU A 474 -2.62 -1.50 7.17
C GLU A 474 -2.65 -2.84 7.94
N PHE A 475 -2.62 -3.95 7.21
CA PHE A 475 -2.58 -5.29 7.79
C PHE A 475 -1.40 -5.49 8.77
N ILE A 476 -0.19 -5.06 8.39
CA ILE A 476 0.99 -5.10 9.28
C ILE A 476 0.78 -4.19 10.50
N GLN A 477 0.23 -2.98 10.31
CA GLN A 477 -0.04 -2.07 11.43
C GLN A 477 -1.07 -2.64 12.43
N LYS A 478 -2.16 -3.24 11.94
CA LYS A 478 -3.18 -3.90 12.78
C LYS A 478 -2.58 -5.10 13.52
N SER A 479 -1.75 -5.88 12.86
CA SER A 479 -1.03 -7.02 13.44
C SER A 479 -0.10 -6.59 14.59
N ARG A 480 0.59 -5.44 14.43
CA ARG A 480 1.41 -4.84 15.50
C ARG A 480 0.58 -4.42 16.71
N ARG A 481 -0.56 -3.76 16.48
CA ARG A 481 -1.45 -3.33 17.56
C ARG A 481 -2.00 -4.53 18.34
N ASN A 482 -2.41 -5.59 17.65
CA ASN A 482 -2.91 -6.81 18.28
C ASN A 482 -1.85 -7.55 19.11
N THR A 483 -0.60 -7.58 18.64
CA THR A 483 0.50 -8.20 19.40
C THR A 483 0.79 -7.42 20.69
N ARG A 484 0.81 -6.07 20.64
CA ARG A 484 1.01 -5.23 21.84
C ARG A 484 -0.08 -5.42 22.87
N THR A 485 -1.35 -5.45 22.46
CA THR A 485 -2.47 -5.64 23.39
C THR A 485 -2.45 -7.03 24.03
N ASN A 486 -2.08 -8.08 23.29
CA ASN A 486 -1.95 -9.42 23.85
C ASN A 486 -0.77 -9.55 24.82
N GLN A 487 0.38 -8.91 24.54
CA GLN A 487 1.51 -8.87 25.48
C GLN A 487 1.15 -8.15 26.79
N LEU A 488 0.40 -7.05 26.72
CA LEU A 488 -0.05 -6.32 27.91
C LEU A 488 -1.04 -7.17 28.75
N LYS A 489 -1.93 -7.94 28.12
CA LYS A 489 -2.86 -8.85 28.82
C LYS A 489 -2.14 -10.03 29.50
N LEU A 490 -1.10 -10.57 28.87
CA LEU A 490 -0.26 -11.62 29.47
C LEU A 490 0.55 -11.08 30.66
N ALA A 491 1.09 -9.86 30.55
CA ALA A 491 1.81 -9.21 31.63
C ALA A 491 0.90 -8.92 32.85
N SER A 492 -0.34 -8.49 32.62
CA SER A 492 -1.29 -8.25 33.73
C SER A 492 -1.70 -9.55 34.44
N LEU A 493 -1.78 -10.68 33.72
CA LEU A 493 -2.04 -12.01 34.28
C LEU A 493 -0.96 -12.48 35.26
N LEU A 494 0.30 -12.05 35.09
CA LEU A 494 1.41 -12.39 35.99
C LEU A 494 1.52 -11.43 37.19
N LEU A 495 1.14 -10.16 37.03
CA LEU A 495 1.25 -9.14 38.10
C LEU A 495 0.18 -9.28 39.18
N ILE A 496 -1.05 -9.64 38.80
CA ILE A 496 -2.18 -9.81 39.75
C ILE A 496 -1.87 -10.87 40.84
N PRO A 497 -1.43 -12.10 40.53
CA PRO A 497 -1.13 -13.09 41.55
C PRO A 497 0.05 -12.70 42.44
N ILE A 498 1.07 -12.01 41.90
CA ILE A 498 2.20 -11.50 42.71
C ILE A 498 1.71 -10.46 43.73
N MET A 499 0.84 -9.53 43.30
CA MET A 499 0.22 -8.55 44.19
C MET A 499 -0.66 -9.21 45.26
N ILE A 500 -1.43 -10.25 44.91
CA ILE A 500 -2.26 -11.00 45.86
C ILE A 500 -1.39 -11.73 46.90
N VAL A 501 -0.32 -12.39 46.47
CA VAL A 501 0.61 -13.08 47.37
C VAL A 501 1.30 -12.08 48.30
N TYR A 502 1.75 -10.94 47.77
CA TYR A 502 2.35 -9.87 48.57
C TYR A 502 1.38 -9.34 49.63
N ALA A 503 0.13 -9.06 49.23
CA ALA A 503 -0.92 -8.60 50.14
C ALA A 503 -1.32 -9.66 51.18
N ALA A 504 -1.17 -10.96 50.91
CA ALA A 504 -1.50 -12.03 51.85
C ALA A 504 -0.35 -12.34 52.84
N VAL A 505 0.90 -12.38 52.37
CA VAL A 505 2.04 -12.87 53.17
C VAL A 505 2.60 -11.79 54.09
N VAL A 506 2.69 -10.55 53.62
CA VAL A 506 3.32 -9.46 54.38
C VAL A 506 2.60 -9.15 55.69
N PRO A 507 1.24 -9.04 55.74
CA PRO A 507 0.53 -8.83 57.00
C PRO A 507 0.72 -9.98 58.01
N GLN A 508 0.84 -11.21 57.51
CA GLN A 508 0.94 -12.41 58.33
C GLN A 508 2.30 -12.54 59.02
N LEU A 509 3.39 -12.24 58.29
CA LEU A 509 4.74 -12.15 58.87
C LEU A 509 4.84 -11.01 59.88
N ARG A 510 4.14 -9.90 59.65
CA ARG A 510 4.11 -8.76 60.57
C ARG A 510 3.41 -9.10 61.88
N GLN A 511 2.25 -9.76 61.84
CA GLN A 511 1.58 -10.19 63.07
C GLN A 511 2.49 -11.05 63.96
N GLN A 512 3.31 -11.93 63.38
CA GLN A 512 4.26 -12.73 64.16
C GLN A 512 5.33 -11.88 64.85
N LYS A 513 5.88 -10.87 64.16
CA LYS A 513 6.84 -9.93 64.77
C LYS A 513 6.18 -9.11 65.88
N TYR A 514 4.96 -8.65 65.65
CA TYR A 514 4.19 -7.85 66.61
C TYR A 514 3.90 -8.63 67.90
N ILE A 515 3.50 -9.90 67.81
CA ILE A 515 3.26 -10.75 68.99
C ILE A 515 4.57 -10.98 69.78
N ARG A 516 5.67 -11.29 69.09
CA ARG A 516 6.97 -11.49 69.75
C ARG A 516 7.47 -10.22 70.42
N ALA A 517 7.30 -9.06 69.78
CA ALA A 517 7.67 -7.78 70.37
C ALA A 517 6.91 -7.54 71.68
N TRP A 518 5.60 -7.81 71.72
CA TRP A 518 4.82 -7.74 72.96
C TRP A 518 5.27 -8.73 74.05
N GLU A 519 5.72 -9.93 73.68
CA GLU A 519 6.30 -10.89 74.63
C GLU A 519 7.60 -10.36 75.23
N THR A 520 8.49 -9.80 74.40
CA THR A 520 9.75 -9.19 74.85
C THR A 520 9.52 -8.01 75.79
N VAL A 521 8.56 -7.13 75.47
CA VAL A 521 8.18 -5.98 76.29
C VAL A 521 7.65 -6.42 77.66
N LYS A 522 6.80 -7.46 77.70
CA LYS A 522 6.27 -8.00 78.95
C LYS A 522 7.32 -8.73 79.79
N ALA A 523 8.33 -9.34 79.14
CA ALA A 523 9.43 -10.01 79.82
C ALA A 523 10.49 -9.05 80.36
N LYS A 524 10.53 -7.81 79.85
CA LYS A 524 11.57 -6.80 80.13
C LYS A 524 12.98 -7.31 79.85
N ASP A 525 13.11 -8.06 78.77
CA ASP A 525 14.39 -8.62 78.33
C ASP A 525 15.27 -7.55 77.67
N ALA A 526 16.54 -7.86 77.43
CA ALA A 526 17.51 -6.96 76.80
C ALA A 526 17.09 -6.42 75.41
N GLY A 527 16.11 -7.07 74.75
CA GLY A 527 15.56 -6.64 73.46
C GLY A 527 14.31 -5.74 73.54
N THR A 528 14.00 -5.20 74.73
CA THR A 528 12.78 -4.40 74.94
C THR A 528 12.77 -3.13 74.09
N ARG A 529 13.93 -2.51 73.88
CA ARG A 529 14.07 -1.35 73.00
C ARG A 529 13.69 -1.67 71.56
N GLU A 530 14.31 -2.68 70.96
CA GLU A 530 14.04 -3.05 69.56
C GLU A 530 12.60 -3.56 69.38
N ALA A 531 12.04 -4.18 70.43
CA ALA A 531 10.64 -4.58 70.43
C ALA A 531 9.69 -3.36 70.43
N LEU A 532 10.01 -2.31 71.17
CA LEU A 532 9.23 -1.08 71.19
C LEU A 532 9.27 -0.37 69.83
N GLU A 533 10.43 -0.29 69.18
CA GLU A 533 10.54 0.29 67.82
C GLU A 533 9.63 -0.43 66.81
N ILE A 534 9.46 -1.76 66.93
CA ILE A 534 8.51 -2.53 66.09
C ILE A 534 7.05 -2.20 66.41
N LEU A 535 6.74 -1.94 67.68
CA LEU A 535 5.38 -1.65 68.15
C LEU A 535 4.97 -0.19 67.88
N THR A 536 5.94 0.72 67.76
CA THR A 536 5.71 2.16 67.58
C THR A 536 5.88 2.64 66.13
N GLU A 537 6.29 1.76 65.20
CA GLU A 537 6.50 2.06 63.77
C GLU A 537 5.29 2.76 63.11
N GLY A 538 4.06 2.43 63.52
CA GLY A 538 2.82 3.02 63.00
C GLY A 538 2.39 4.35 63.64
N CYS A 539 3.12 4.87 64.63
CA CYS A 539 2.72 6.07 65.38
C CYS A 539 3.01 7.39 64.64
N GLN A 540 3.93 7.40 63.66
CA GLN A 540 4.37 8.62 62.98
C GLN A 540 3.65 8.96 61.66
N GLU A 541 3.05 8.00 60.95
CA GLU A 541 2.52 8.24 59.59
C GLU A 541 0.98 8.25 59.52
N LYS A 542 0.38 9.45 59.43
CA LYS A 542 -1.09 9.61 59.26
C LYS A 542 -1.56 10.02 57.85
N GLU A 543 -0.68 10.23 56.87
CA GLU A 543 -1.07 10.88 55.59
C GLU A 543 -1.07 10.02 54.31
N ILE A 544 -0.78 8.71 54.36
CA ILE A 544 -0.81 7.85 53.16
C ILE A 544 -2.03 6.92 53.19
N ILE A 545 -2.78 6.84 52.09
CA ILE A 545 -4.01 6.00 51.95
C ILE A 545 -3.73 4.49 52.19
N LEU A 546 -2.48 4.05 52.05
CA LEU A 546 -2.00 2.70 52.37
C LEU A 546 -1.17 2.63 53.67
N GLY A 547 -1.04 3.72 54.44
CA GLY A 547 -0.15 3.82 55.60
C GLY A 547 -0.42 2.74 56.64
N THR A 548 -1.67 2.49 57.01
CA THR A 548 -2.05 1.41 57.93
C THR A 548 -1.76 0.01 57.38
N VAL A 549 -1.85 -0.17 56.06
CA VAL A 549 -1.55 -1.45 55.39
C VAL A 549 -0.04 -1.68 55.32
N LEU A 550 0.76 -0.62 55.18
CA LEU A 550 2.21 -0.67 55.01
C LEU A 550 2.98 -0.57 56.35
N PHE A 551 2.48 0.19 57.32
CA PHE A 551 3.17 0.54 58.58
C PHE A 551 2.43 0.09 59.86
N GLY A 552 1.19 -0.41 59.74
CA GLY A 552 0.44 -0.98 60.87
C GLY A 552 -0.16 0.07 61.81
N ASP A 553 -0.88 -0.38 62.82
CA ASP A 553 -1.43 0.50 63.87
C ASP A 553 -0.38 0.77 64.95
N CYS A 554 -0.35 2.01 65.47
CA CYS A 554 0.42 2.38 66.65
C CYS A 554 0.00 1.54 67.86
N ALA A 555 0.94 0.88 68.54
CA ALA A 555 0.63 0.11 69.73
C ALA A 555 0.25 1.00 70.92
N ASP A 556 -0.79 0.60 71.65
CA ASP A 556 -1.15 1.21 72.93
C ASP A 556 -0.33 0.57 74.05
N LEU A 557 0.56 1.35 74.67
CA LEU A 557 1.44 0.91 75.75
C LEU A 557 0.96 1.40 77.12
N SER A 558 -0.27 1.91 77.22
CA SER A 558 -0.84 2.36 78.48
C SER A 558 -0.87 1.24 79.53
N SER A 559 -0.67 1.61 80.80
CA SER A 559 -0.64 0.69 81.95
C SER A 559 0.41 -0.43 81.86
N THR A 560 1.40 -0.30 80.98
CA THR A 560 2.48 -1.28 80.83
C THR A 560 3.55 -1.04 81.91
N ASP A 561 4.18 -2.11 82.39
CA ASP A 561 5.34 -2.00 83.28
C ASP A 561 6.63 -2.02 82.44
N LEU A 562 7.26 -0.85 82.31
CA LEU A 562 8.54 -0.61 81.64
C LEU A 562 9.60 -0.13 82.66
N SER A 563 9.40 -0.40 83.95
CA SER A 563 10.35 0.04 84.96
C SER A 563 11.71 -0.66 84.80
N GLY A 564 12.78 0.13 84.86
CA GLY A 564 14.17 -0.32 84.77
C GLY A 564 14.65 -0.71 83.37
N THR A 565 13.87 -0.49 82.31
CA THR A 565 14.24 -0.86 80.94
C THR A 565 15.24 0.12 80.32
N ASP A 566 16.11 -0.38 79.44
CA ASP A 566 16.97 0.44 78.59
C ASP A 566 16.18 0.92 77.37
N LEU A 567 15.94 2.24 77.31
CA LEU A 567 15.24 2.96 76.24
C LEU A 567 16.11 4.10 75.70
N PHE A 568 17.43 3.99 75.83
CA PHE A 568 18.38 4.96 75.34
C PHE A 568 18.13 5.24 73.85
N ASP A 569 17.99 6.50 73.44
CA ASP A 569 17.82 6.94 72.05
C ASP A 569 16.66 6.24 71.29
N ALA A 570 15.60 5.84 72.00
CA ALA A 570 14.42 5.23 71.39
C ALA A 570 13.47 6.28 70.78
N ASP A 571 12.86 5.97 69.64
CA ASP A 571 11.77 6.77 69.06
C ASP A 571 10.42 6.29 69.61
N LEU A 572 9.88 7.09 70.51
CA LEU A 572 8.66 6.84 71.28
C LEU A 572 7.65 7.99 71.09
N SER A 573 7.78 8.72 69.98
CA SER A 573 6.93 9.87 69.65
C SER A 573 5.48 9.45 69.38
N TYR A 574 4.52 10.25 69.85
CA TYR A 574 3.07 10.02 69.73
C TYR A 574 2.52 8.73 70.35
N VAL A 575 3.36 7.98 71.09
CA VAL A 575 2.96 6.71 71.71
C VAL A 575 2.07 6.96 72.92
N ASN A 576 1.12 6.06 73.16
CA ASN A 576 0.30 6.09 74.37
C ASN A 576 1.01 5.35 75.53
N PHE A 577 1.47 6.09 76.53
CA PHE A 577 2.06 5.63 77.79
C PHE A 577 1.23 6.04 79.03
N ASP A 578 -0.07 6.26 78.86
CA ASP A 578 -0.93 6.62 79.98
C ASP A 578 -0.86 5.56 81.08
N SER A 579 -0.60 5.98 82.33
CA SER A 579 -0.45 5.12 83.51
C SER A 579 0.65 4.05 83.41
N THR A 580 1.59 4.18 82.48
CA THR A 580 2.74 3.28 82.33
C THR A 580 3.76 3.49 83.45
N ASP A 581 4.33 2.42 83.98
CA ASP A 581 5.46 2.49 84.93
C ASP A 581 6.78 2.55 84.16
N LEU A 582 7.39 3.73 84.10
CA LEU A 582 8.71 4.00 83.50
C LEU A 582 9.76 4.25 84.59
N SER A 583 9.49 3.86 85.84
CA SER A 583 10.38 4.15 86.96
C SER A 583 11.74 3.48 86.76
N ARG A 584 12.84 4.20 87.01
CA ARG A 584 14.23 3.73 86.79
C ARG A 584 14.61 3.37 85.34
N ALA A 585 13.78 3.68 84.34
CA ALA A 585 14.15 3.45 82.94
C ALA A 585 15.29 4.38 82.50
N ASP A 586 16.16 3.89 81.62
CA ASP A 586 17.17 4.71 80.93
C ASP A 586 16.53 5.31 79.67
N LEU A 587 16.12 6.57 79.72
CA LEU A 587 15.43 7.28 78.64
C LEU A 587 16.33 8.36 78.01
N LYS A 588 17.66 8.24 78.16
CA LYS A 588 18.57 9.27 77.64
C LYS A 588 18.41 9.38 76.13
N PHE A 589 18.31 10.61 75.64
CA PHE A 589 18.13 10.93 74.21
C PHE A 589 16.90 10.32 73.52
N ALA A 590 15.97 9.72 74.27
CA ALA A 590 14.73 9.21 73.70
C ALA A 590 13.86 10.36 73.17
N ASP A 591 13.17 10.13 72.05
CA ASP A 591 12.17 11.04 71.51
C ASP A 591 10.78 10.62 72.01
N LEU A 592 10.21 11.38 72.94
CA LEU A 592 8.84 11.20 73.42
C LEU A 592 7.92 12.32 72.89
N SER A 593 8.30 13.03 71.84
CA SER A 593 7.52 14.17 71.36
C SER A 593 6.08 13.78 71.03
N GLY A 594 5.11 14.55 71.54
CA GLY A 594 3.68 14.27 71.37
C GLY A 594 3.15 13.01 72.06
N ALA A 595 3.94 12.31 72.89
CA ALA A 595 3.48 11.11 73.59
C ALA A 595 2.45 11.42 74.70
N TYR A 596 1.58 10.44 74.98
CA TYR A 596 0.58 10.51 76.04
C TYR A 596 1.12 9.87 77.32
N LEU A 597 1.26 10.62 78.41
CA LEU A 597 1.91 10.18 79.65
C LEU A 597 1.03 10.48 80.89
N LEU A 598 -0.29 10.49 80.73
CA LEU A 598 -1.24 10.81 81.80
C LEU A 598 -1.08 9.79 82.95
N GLY A 599 -0.66 10.25 84.13
CA GLY A 599 -0.49 9.38 85.30
C GLY A 599 0.69 8.41 85.23
N ALA A 600 1.61 8.54 84.27
CA ALA A 600 2.78 7.68 84.16
C ALA A 600 3.74 7.83 85.37
N ASP A 601 4.38 6.74 85.81
CA ASP A 601 5.38 6.76 86.88
C ASP A 601 6.79 6.89 86.29
N LEU A 602 7.42 8.06 86.42
CA LEU A 602 8.78 8.31 85.92
C LEU A 602 9.81 8.36 87.07
N LYS A 603 9.49 7.88 88.28
CA LYS A 603 10.39 7.99 89.44
C LYS A 603 11.75 7.37 89.14
N PHE A 604 12.81 8.11 89.44
CA PHE A 604 14.20 7.69 89.21
C PHE A 604 14.58 7.34 87.76
N ALA A 605 13.77 7.67 86.75
CA ALA A 605 14.17 7.55 85.35
C ALA A 605 15.31 8.54 85.00
N ASP A 606 16.14 8.19 84.02
CA ASP A 606 17.20 9.05 83.49
C ASP A 606 16.76 9.68 82.17
N LEU A 607 16.55 11.00 82.17
CA LEU A 607 15.99 11.75 81.03
C LEU A 607 17.03 12.65 80.34
N LEU A 608 18.33 12.41 80.53
CA LEU A 608 19.37 13.25 79.93
C LEU A 608 19.17 13.36 78.41
N GLY A 609 18.98 14.58 77.90
CA GLY A 609 18.81 14.83 76.47
C GLY A 609 17.52 14.30 75.83
N ALA A 610 16.56 13.78 76.61
CA ALA A 610 15.27 13.31 76.10
C ALA A 610 14.40 14.47 75.58
N ASP A 611 13.62 14.21 74.52
CA ASP A 611 12.66 15.16 73.95
C ASP A 611 11.24 14.85 74.45
N LEU A 612 10.66 15.72 75.26
CA LEU A 612 9.27 15.61 75.74
C LEU A 612 8.40 16.73 75.17
N TYR A 613 8.78 17.29 74.02
CA TYR A 613 8.03 18.37 73.39
C TYR A 613 6.58 17.96 73.12
N GLY A 614 5.61 18.76 73.58
CA GLY A 614 4.19 18.50 73.31
C GLY A 614 3.60 17.26 73.99
N THR A 615 4.28 16.68 74.99
CA THR A 615 3.76 15.54 75.76
C THR A 615 2.61 15.92 76.69
N THR A 616 1.75 14.97 77.06
CA THR A 616 0.74 15.17 78.12
C THR A 616 1.18 14.52 79.42
N LEU A 617 1.52 15.33 80.44
CA LEU A 617 2.13 14.89 81.70
C LEU A 617 1.23 15.07 82.93
N SER A 618 -0.06 15.34 82.73
CA SER A 618 -1.02 15.48 83.83
C SER A 618 -0.96 14.27 84.77
N GLY A 619 -0.80 14.49 86.07
CA GLY A 619 -0.76 13.42 87.07
C GLY A 619 0.46 12.48 87.02
N ALA A 620 1.40 12.66 86.09
CA ALA A 620 2.63 11.88 86.04
C ALA A 620 3.53 12.15 87.26
N THR A 621 4.29 11.16 87.72
CA THR A 621 5.22 11.34 88.86
C THR A 621 6.65 11.60 88.41
N LEU A 622 7.20 12.78 88.72
CA LEU A 622 8.52 13.24 88.28
C LEU A 622 9.57 13.32 89.40
N SER A 623 9.61 12.37 90.34
CA SER A 623 10.73 12.31 91.31
C SER A 623 11.95 11.60 90.69
N CYS A 624 12.48 12.19 89.63
CA CYS A 624 13.53 11.61 88.77
C CYS A 624 14.79 12.48 88.75
N LEU A 625 15.78 12.04 87.99
CA LEU A 625 17.03 12.76 87.76
C LEU A 625 16.90 13.50 86.43
N ILE A 626 16.42 14.76 86.46
CA ILE A 626 16.36 15.59 85.26
C ILE A 626 17.75 16.18 85.03
N GLN A 627 18.38 15.89 83.90
CA GLN A 627 19.73 16.38 83.60
C GLN A 627 19.72 17.42 82.49
N GLN A 628 20.91 17.91 82.09
CA GLN A 628 21.02 18.95 81.06
C GLN A 628 20.31 18.53 79.76
N CYS A 629 19.62 19.48 79.13
CA CYS A 629 19.07 19.37 77.77
C CYS A 629 17.83 18.48 77.59
N THR A 630 17.16 18.05 78.67
CA THR A 630 15.78 17.52 78.59
C THR A 630 14.80 18.62 78.18
N ASP A 631 13.95 18.38 77.18
CA ASP A 631 13.06 19.38 76.58
C ASP A 631 11.59 19.16 76.99
N PHE A 632 11.03 20.04 77.82
CA PHE A 632 9.62 20.01 78.27
C PHE A 632 8.76 21.09 77.61
N ARG A 633 9.23 21.76 76.56
CA ARG A 633 8.46 22.81 75.88
C ARG A 633 7.17 22.25 75.26
N GLY A 634 6.08 22.98 75.35
CA GLY A 634 4.77 22.54 74.88
C GLY A 634 4.16 21.38 75.66
N ALA A 635 4.80 20.86 76.72
CA ALA A 635 4.24 19.79 77.52
C ALA A 635 2.99 20.27 78.29
N GLU A 636 1.88 19.57 78.12
CA GLU A 636 0.60 19.90 78.74
C GLU A 636 0.43 19.22 80.10
N GLY A 637 -0.14 19.94 81.07
CA GLY A 637 -0.45 19.37 82.39
C GLY A 637 0.71 19.25 83.37
N LEU A 638 1.87 19.80 83.03
CA LEU A 638 3.03 19.90 83.90
C LEU A 638 2.80 20.94 85.01
N THR A 639 2.95 20.58 86.28
CA THR A 639 2.79 21.51 87.42
C THR A 639 4.13 21.89 88.06
N PRO A 640 4.26 23.10 88.66
CA PRO A 640 5.47 23.51 89.38
C PRO A 640 5.88 22.56 90.49
N GLU A 641 4.93 21.98 91.23
CA GLU A 641 5.16 21.05 92.32
C GLU A 641 5.75 19.73 91.81
N GLN A 642 5.22 19.20 90.70
CA GLN A 642 5.74 17.99 90.05
C GLN A 642 7.20 18.17 89.63
N VAL A 643 7.52 19.29 88.96
CA VAL A 643 8.89 19.58 88.47
C VAL A 643 9.86 19.80 89.62
N LYS A 644 9.48 20.56 90.65
CA LYS A 644 10.32 20.83 91.83
C LYS A 644 10.60 19.59 92.68
N SER A 645 9.81 18.52 92.51
CA SER A 645 10.07 17.23 93.16
C SER A 645 11.22 16.45 92.51
N ALA A 646 11.63 16.82 91.28
CA ALA A 646 12.75 16.22 90.57
C ALA A 646 14.09 16.80 91.01
N LYS A 647 15.17 16.02 90.91
CA LYS A 647 16.54 16.54 91.08
C LYS A 647 16.98 17.26 89.82
N ASN A 648 17.75 18.35 89.97
CA ASN A 648 18.34 19.11 88.87
C ASN A 648 17.31 19.67 87.86
N TRP A 649 16.05 19.88 88.27
CA TRP A 649 14.98 20.41 87.43
C TRP A 649 15.31 21.77 86.77
N GLU A 650 16.20 22.57 87.37
CA GLU A 650 16.71 23.83 86.84
C GLU A 650 17.60 23.65 85.57
N GLN A 651 17.94 22.40 85.20
CA GLN A 651 18.76 22.06 84.04
C GLN A 651 17.97 21.72 82.77
N ALA A 652 16.65 21.55 82.88
CA ALA A 652 15.76 21.30 81.75
C ALA A 652 15.39 22.58 80.97
N VAL A 653 14.86 22.39 79.77
CA VAL A 653 14.33 23.43 78.88
C VAL A 653 12.80 23.46 79.02
N TYR A 654 12.24 24.64 79.33
CA TYR A 654 10.79 24.85 79.51
C TYR A 654 10.31 26.01 78.65
N ASP A 655 8.99 26.13 78.50
CA ASP A 655 8.40 27.33 77.89
C ASP A 655 8.62 28.57 78.76
N SER A 656 8.69 29.73 78.11
CA SER A 656 8.90 31.03 78.78
C SER A 656 7.88 31.33 79.86
N ALA A 657 6.61 30.96 79.64
CA ALA A 657 5.53 31.10 80.62
C ALA A 657 5.72 30.20 81.84
N PHE A 658 6.19 28.96 81.64
CA PHE A 658 6.37 28.00 82.72
C PHE A 658 7.61 28.33 83.58
N CYS A 659 8.70 28.81 82.98
CA CYS A 659 9.89 29.28 83.72
C CYS A 659 9.53 30.34 84.78
N GLN A 660 8.60 31.25 84.46
CA GLN A 660 8.11 32.27 85.41
C GLN A 660 7.35 31.64 86.58
N GLN A 661 6.55 30.59 86.33
CA GLN A 661 5.78 29.89 87.35
C GLN A 661 6.69 29.12 88.33
N VAL A 662 7.80 28.55 87.86
CA VAL A 662 8.74 27.81 88.71
C VAL A 662 9.80 28.71 89.39
N GLY A 663 9.97 29.95 88.92
CA GLY A 663 10.86 30.95 89.52
C GLY A 663 12.27 31.02 88.90
N LEU A 664 12.44 30.57 87.65
CA LEU A 664 13.70 30.66 86.92
C LEU A 664 13.85 32.05 86.27
N LYS A 665 15.01 32.69 86.44
CA LYS A 665 15.29 34.04 85.90
C LYS A 665 15.42 34.06 84.38
N ASP A 666 16.07 33.04 83.80
CA ASP A 666 16.26 32.86 82.36
C ASP A 666 15.95 31.40 82.00
N CYS A 667 15.14 31.17 80.95
CA CYS A 667 14.95 29.82 80.41
C CYS A 667 16.18 29.38 79.63
N LYS A 668 16.58 28.12 79.81
CA LYS A 668 17.63 27.52 78.98
C LYS A 668 17.11 27.29 77.57
N THR A 669 17.98 27.46 76.57
CA THR A 669 17.73 27.01 75.20
C THR A 669 18.27 25.60 75.02
N LYS A 670 17.65 24.81 74.13
CA LYS A 670 18.11 23.45 73.81
C LYS A 670 19.55 23.50 73.31
N GLN A 671 20.50 22.95 74.09
CA GLN A 671 21.88 22.75 73.66
C GLN A 671 22.00 21.36 73.05
N VAL A 672 22.73 21.24 71.93
CA VAL A 672 23.01 19.94 71.30
C VAL A 672 24.05 19.23 72.16
N VAL A 673 23.65 18.14 72.80
CA VAL A 673 24.56 17.20 73.47
C VAL A 673 24.89 16.11 72.46
N GLU A 674 26.17 15.79 72.24
CA GLU A 674 26.57 14.67 71.40
C GLU A 674 26.09 13.34 72.03
N LYS A 675 25.44 12.50 71.21
CA LYS A 675 24.85 11.20 71.60
C LYS A 675 25.90 10.19 72.09
#